data_AF-A0A818E0H1-F1
#
_entry.id   AF-A0A818E0H1-F1
#
_cell.length_a   1.000
_cell.length_b   1.000
_cell.length_c   1.000
_cell.angle_alpha   90.00
_cell.angle_beta   90.00
_cell.angle_gamma   90.00
#
_symmetry.space_group_name_H-M   'P 1'
#
loop_
_entity.id
_entity.type
_entity.pdbx_description
1 polymer ?
#
loop_
_entity_poly.entity_id
_entity_poly.type
_entity_poly.pdbx_seq_one_letter_code
_entity_poly.pdbx_strand_id
1 'polypeptide(L)'
;MYRLNGVVFLLLLFVAKYQAQDPTQPIDWNGDPRLCTVNPPATPSPLSPPPVPKFPNQAEFALERVEIKHVINITFPSEMTMIQYLYDYDANKLIMVKNKNGFVDAEYYYYGPNKISTYIRGDLCRVTDIPTNDDMNGASAIRLQDGKWHIRPLNEFLLFSSDDPSRRVPPVYLGTDIARGIRVHKWQSCYINKTEYKTVRRIWSFAQDGVSMPGATNASFPVPIQALISASYDFPNGTQAAEVDEVYNILAYRSGIMESSNELSPPKGVFCASGPGQNLVSLKDAGVGWPNHFSVRVEASTSRLSQWERFHLHYDQGREGASRRLRYDYMPPGAEDFQSVIHDYTDNLTYIMDLRVGSCKINNGVEIPDVSPVSDPIRFFVKNEAQFIFNPPENAWEFNGYRPCRGNAIRCTILTTSLDNFPAIVEPDTGISAGETWTATNVEYGWSVRAPFAAPAPDQPNRFDYPVSLYLKMYRFRDPVNPTPDSLLTEDVEYEFYEMSHDRDQFDFDISLCYRALNYEYLHLVFTCTLSRDGLIDNNKLNRRQLNFRTHANLVSVMQIKFSRITDVEIDHERADNRVQVFFTLLGRTPRPGSQSGFNDNEPTAAVASETLRTAIDTRKFQIELTLDDNSTVQLIADPGSLNSSKQYMSTHAIGKVIYNKKYTGGSQATAIIVGLLIGIIAGIIIIAIVRIVRKEPMPSVLTSITNPLSSISSKARTSNVPPSDTANT
;
A
#
# COMPACT_ATOMS: atom_id res chain seq x y z
N MET A 1 40.84 -13.83 -0.90
CA MET A 1 41.83 -14.20 -1.95
C MET A 1 41.08 -14.78 -3.14
N TYR A 2 40.68 -13.94 -4.09
CA TYR A 2 40.33 -14.31 -5.46
C TYR A 2 40.81 -13.13 -6.33
N ARG A 3 41.78 -13.40 -7.19
CA ARG A 3 42.33 -12.44 -8.15
C ARG A 3 41.36 -12.36 -9.32
N LEU A 4 40.69 -11.22 -9.49
CA LEU A 4 40.11 -10.82 -10.77
C LEU A 4 40.92 -9.66 -11.34
N ASN A 5 41.39 -9.87 -12.56
CA ASN A 5 42.47 -9.18 -13.24
C ASN A 5 42.04 -7.81 -13.80
N GLY A 6 42.61 -6.72 -13.26
CA GLY A 6 43.68 -5.99 -13.95
C GLY A 6 43.42 -5.18 -15.23
N VAL A 7 42.20 -5.06 -15.76
CA VAL A 7 41.98 -4.32 -17.03
C VAL A 7 41.21 -2.99 -16.85
N VAL A 8 40.43 -2.83 -15.77
CA VAL A 8 39.60 -1.62 -15.58
C VAL A 8 40.37 -0.44 -14.96
N PHE A 9 41.53 -0.68 -14.34
CA PHE A 9 42.28 0.37 -13.64
C PHE A 9 43.22 1.19 -14.56
N LEU A 10 43.46 0.78 -15.80
CA LEU A 10 44.41 1.47 -16.68
C LEU A 10 43.81 2.67 -17.44
N LEU A 11 42.47 2.72 -17.63
CA LEU A 11 41.83 3.84 -18.36
C LEU A 11 41.69 5.10 -17.50
N LEU A 12 41.52 4.96 -16.18
CA LEU A 12 41.41 6.10 -15.25
C LEU A 12 42.76 6.76 -14.94
N LEU A 13 43.88 6.07 -15.16
CA LEU A 13 45.21 6.62 -14.92
C LEU A 13 45.76 7.47 -16.08
N PHE A 14 45.17 7.40 -17.28
CA PHE A 14 45.59 8.24 -18.41
C PHE A 14 44.89 9.60 -18.49
N VAL A 15 43.75 9.78 -17.81
CA VAL A 15 43.07 11.09 -17.73
C VAL A 15 43.61 11.95 -16.57
N ALA A 16 44.16 11.34 -15.52
CA ALA A 16 44.54 12.05 -14.29
C ALA A 16 45.97 12.61 -14.23
N LYS A 17 46.78 12.46 -15.29
CA LYS A 17 48.17 12.98 -15.31
C LYS A 17 48.57 13.57 -16.66
N TYR A 18 47.75 14.47 -17.20
CA TYR A 18 48.27 15.52 -18.07
C TYR A 18 48.09 16.84 -17.34
N GLN A 19 49.17 17.28 -16.66
CA GLN A 19 49.27 18.64 -16.18
C GLN A 19 49.06 19.56 -17.39
N ALA A 20 48.10 20.47 -17.25
CA ALA A 20 47.78 21.50 -18.22
C ALA A 20 49.06 22.27 -18.62
N GLN A 21 49.63 21.92 -19.76
CA GLN A 21 50.32 22.90 -20.58
C GLN A 21 49.23 23.76 -21.20
N ASP A 22 49.28 25.05 -20.87
CA ASP A 22 48.40 26.10 -21.36
C ASP A 22 48.29 26.02 -22.89
N PRO A 23 47.14 25.59 -23.47
CA PRO A 23 47.03 25.44 -24.90
C PRO A 23 46.85 26.82 -25.52
N THR A 24 47.90 27.29 -26.19
CA THR A 24 47.83 28.43 -27.10
C THR A 24 46.80 28.16 -28.20
N GLN A 25 45.65 28.83 -28.08
CA GLN A 25 44.53 28.94 -29.03
C GLN A 25 43.85 27.62 -29.49
N PRO A 26 42.49 27.59 -29.55
CA PRO A 26 41.78 26.44 -30.09
C PRO A 26 42.03 26.38 -31.59
N ILE A 27 42.65 25.29 -32.05
CA ILE A 27 42.52 24.87 -33.44
C ILE A 27 41.01 24.71 -33.68
N ASP A 28 40.49 25.32 -34.74
CA ASP A 28 39.07 25.25 -35.12
C ASP A 28 38.72 23.81 -35.53
N TRP A 29 38.56 22.95 -34.53
CA TRP A 29 38.22 21.56 -34.71
C TRP A 29 36.75 21.48 -35.13
N ASN A 30 36.53 21.02 -36.35
CA ASN A 30 35.24 20.96 -37.03
C ASN A 30 34.65 19.55 -37.05
N GLY A 31 35.04 18.71 -36.09
CA GLY A 31 34.64 17.31 -36.03
C GLY A 31 35.42 16.39 -36.97
N ASP A 32 35.17 15.10 -36.84
CA ASP A 32 35.71 14.07 -37.72
C ASP A 32 34.95 14.08 -39.06
N PRO A 33 35.59 14.52 -40.16
CA PRO A 33 34.92 14.63 -41.45
C PRO A 33 34.48 13.26 -41.99
N ARG A 34 35.09 12.15 -41.55
CA ARG A 34 34.73 10.79 -42.01
C ARG A 34 33.31 10.40 -41.58
N LEU A 35 32.85 10.92 -40.44
CA LEU A 35 31.52 10.63 -39.92
C LEU A 35 30.46 11.57 -40.48
N CYS A 36 30.80 12.85 -40.70
CA CYS A 36 29.79 13.87 -41.03
C CYS A 36 29.71 14.25 -42.51
N THR A 37 30.61 13.73 -43.36
CA THR A 37 30.49 13.90 -44.81
C THR A 37 29.39 12.98 -45.35
N VAL A 38 28.26 13.56 -45.77
CA VAL A 38 27.22 12.80 -46.47
C VAL A 38 27.65 12.63 -47.92
N ASN A 39 27.88 11.39 -48.35
CA ASN A 39 27.94 11.08 -49.77
C ASN A 39 26.49 10.90 -50.26
N PRO A 40 25.93 11.82 -51.06
CA PRO A 40 24.59 11.64 -51.60
C PRO A 40 24.52 10.33 -52.40
N PRO A 41 23.37 9.64 -52.41
CA PRO A 41 23.23 8.40 -53.16
C PRO A 41 23.60 8.63 -54.64
N ALA A 42 24.43 7.74 -55.20
CA ALA A 42 25.02 7.87 -56.55
C ALA A 42 23.99 7.88 -57.70
N THR A 43 22.69 7.76 -57.38
CA THR A 43 21.58 7.82 -58.33
C THR A 43 20.46 8.65 -57.72
N PRO A 44 20.09 9.81 -58.32
CA PRO A 44 18.92 10.55 -57.88
C PRO A 44 17.67 9.69 -58.12
N SER A 45 17.02 9.27 -57.04
CA SER A 45 15.72 8.61 -57.13
C SER A 45 14.70 9.61 -57.68
N PRO A 46 13.87 9.27 -58.68
CA PRO A 46 12.91 10.19 -59.29
C PRO A 46 11.74 10.59 -58.36
N LEU A 47 11.68 10.04 -57.15
CA LEU A 47 10.68 10.37 -56.14
C LEU A 47 11.22 11.46 -55.21
N SER A 48 10.45 12.54 -55.06
CA SER A 48 10.69 13.57 -54.05
C SER A 48 10.88 12.91 -52.67
N PRO A 49 11.88 13.34 -51.88
CA PRO A 49 12.13 12.76 -50.57
C PRO A 49 10.87 12.88 -49.70
N PRO A 50 10.61 11.89 -48.82
CA PRO A 50 9.49 11.97 -47.89
C PRO A 50 9.66 13.20 -46.98
N PRO A 51 8.56 13.73 -46.42
CA PRO A 51 8.65 14.80 -45.43
C PRO A 51 9.53 14.35 -44.25
N VAL A 52 10.25 15.31 -43.66
CA VAL A 52 11.09 15.05 -42.48
C VAL A 52 10.20 14.47 -41.36
N PRO A 53 10.63 13.36 -40.72
CA PRO A 53 9.94 12.77 -39.59
C PRO A 53 9.55 13.81 -38.51
N LYS A 54 8.27 13.79 -38.11
CA LYS A 54 7.75 14.54 -36.96
C LYS A 54 7.71 13.65 -35.73
N PHE A 55 7.80 14.24 -34.55
CA PHE A 55 7.80 13.51 -33.28
C PHE A 55 6.68 14.00 -32.36
N PRO A 56 6.08 13.10 -31.57
CA PRO A 56 5.09 13.48 -30.56
C PRO A 56 5.74 14.11 -29.33
N ASN A 57 4.93 14.84 -28.53
CA ASN A 57 5.32 15.32 -27.21
C ASN A 57 5.41 14.19 -26.17
N GLN A 58 4.75 13.06 -26.42
CA GLN A 58 4.75 11.91 -25.54
C GLN A 58 5.12 10.66 -26.34
N ALA A 59 5.99 9.82 -25.77
CA ALA A 59 6.34 8.56 -26.38
C ALA A 59 6.71 7.51 -25.34
N GLU A 60 6.32 6.27 -25.62
CA GLU A 60 6.78 5.10 -24.89
C GLU A 60 7.47 4.16 -25.88
N PHE A 61 8.71 3.78 -25.61
CA PHE A 61 9.43 2.88 -26.51
C PHE A 61 10.46 2.03 -25.78
N ALA A 62 10.63 0.80 -26.26
CA ALA A 62 11.65 -0.12 -25.79
C ALA A 62 12.65 -0.37 -26.90
N LEU A 63 13.93 -0.38 -26.56
CA LEU A 63 15.01 -0.64 -27.48
C LEU A 63 16.04 -1.59 -26.90
N GLU A 64 16.71 -2.30 -27.80
CA GLU A 64 17.89 -3.08 -27.53
C GLU A 64 19.10 -2.29 -28.02
N ARG A 65 20.01 -1.94 -27.11
CA ARG A 65 21.28 -1.28 -27.38
C ARG A 65 22.38 -2.35 -27.44
N VAL A 66 23.05 -2.44 -28.58
CA VAL A 66 24.28 -3.23 -28.77
C VAL A 66 25.43 -2.25 -28.96
N GLU A 67 26.37 -2.23 -28.02
CA GLU A 67 27.54 -1.35 -28.02
C GLU A 67 28.81 -2.12 -28.40
N ILE A 68 29.55 -1.62 -29.38
CA ILE A 68 30.82 -2.16 -29.87
C ILE A 68 31.89 -1.07 -29.70
N LYS A 69 32.88 -1.33 -28.84
CA LYS A 69 33.96 -0.38 -28.56
C LYS A 69 35.23 -0.75 -29.29
N HIS A 70 35.80 0.22 -29.99
CA HIS A 70 37.10 0.14 -30.64
C HIS A 70 38.07 1.11 -29.97
N VAL A 71 39.12 0.58 -29.35
CA VAL A 71 40.20 1.39 -28.74
C VAL A 71 41.53 0.91 -29.30
N ILE A 72 42.22 1.77 -30.05
CA ILE A 72 43.60 1.52 -30.54
C ILE A 72 43.73 0.09 -31.12
N ASN A 73 42.97 -0.22 -32.17
CA ASN A 73 42.94 -1.53 -32.86
C ASN A 73 42.46 -2.74 -32.03
N ILE A 74 41.93 -2.55 -30.83
CA ILE A 74 41.32 -3.60 -30.01
C ILE A 74 39.80 -3.41 -30.00
N THR A 75 39.06 -4.46 -30.36
CA THR A 75 37.60 -4.51 -30.25
C THR A 75 37.21 -5.26 -29.00
N PHE A 76 36.43 -4.64 -28.12
CA PHE A 76 35.92 -5.27 -26.91
C PHE A 76 34.66 -6.11 -27.21
N PRO A 77 34.33 -7.10 -26.35
CA PRO A 77 33.07 -7.83 -26.46
C PRO A 77 31.88 -6.87 -26.49
N SER A 78 30.90 -7.17 -27.34
CA SER A 78 29.69 -6.37 -27.43
C SER A 78 28.89 -6.43 -26.14
N GLU A 79 28.49 -5.27 -25.61
CA GLU A 79 27.56 -5.20 -24.49
C GLU A 79 26.13 -5.01 -25.00
N MET A 80 25.21 -5.83 -24.50
CA MET A 80 23.79 -5.73 -24.80
C MET A 80 23.08 -5.11 -23.60
N THR A 81 22.23 -4.12 -23.83
CA THR A 81 21.38 -3.51 -22.80
C THR A 81 20.00 -3.28 -23.36
N MET A 82 18.98 -3.72 -22.62
CA MET A 82 17.59 -3.42 -22.95
C MET A 82 17.20 -2.12 -22.24
N ILE A 83 16.59 -1.19 -22.94
CA ILE A 83 16.20 0.10 -22.39
C ILE A 83 14.74 0.38 -22.75
N GLN A 84 13.93 0.69 -21.74
CA GLN A 84 12.58 1.22 -21.92
C GLN A 84 12.57 2.69 -21.53
N TYR A 85 11.98 3.51 -22.39
CA TYR A 85 11.79 4.93 -22.20
C TYR A 85 10.30 5.23 -22.08
N LEU A 86 9.96 6.02 -21.07
CA LEU A 86 8.71 6.75 -20.97
C LEU A 86 9.07 8.23 -21.00
N TYR A 87 8.73 8.88 -22.10
CA TYR A 87 9.07 10.26 -22.38
C TYR A 87 7.80 11.10 -22.39
N ASP A 88 7.75 12.13 -21.54
CA ASP A 88 6.62 13.06 -21.43
C ASP A 88 7.12 14.51 -21.42
N TYR A 89 7.09 15.15 -22.60
CA TYR A 89 7.45 16.55 -22.73
C TYR A 89 6.48 17.44 -21.93
N ASP A 90 5.18 17.19 -22.03
CA ASP A 90 4.17 18.06 -21.43
C ASP A 90 4.19 17.99 -19.89
N ALA A 91 4.44 16.81 -19.32
CA ALA A 91 4.64 16.65 -17.88
C ALA A 91 6.08 16.99 -17.41
N ASN A 92 6.97 17.32 -18.34
CA ASN A 92 8.38 17.65 -18.10
C ASN A 92 9.15 16.55 -17.37
N LYS A 93 9.01 15.30 -17.86
CA LYS A 93 9.50 14.07 -17.22
C LYS A 93 10.08 13.07 -18.22
N LEU A 94 11.03 12.27 -17.72
CA LEU A 94 11.56 11.10 -18.42
C LEU A 94 11.79 9.97 -17.43
N ILE A 95 11.43 8.76 -17.82
CA ILE A 95 11.79 7.54 -17.09
C ILE A 95 12.53 6.62 -18.05
N MET A 96 13.63 6.09 -17.56
CA MET A 96 14.47 5.17 -18.29
C MET A 96 14.71 3.93 -17.44
N VAL A 97 14.20 2.78 -17.89
CA VAL A 97 14.43 1.49 -17.25
C VAL A 97 15.45 0.72 -18.07
N LYS A 98 16.60 0.40 -17.49
CA LYS A 98 17.70 -0.34 -18.13
C LYS A 98 17.77 -1.74 -17.54
N ASN A 99 17.76 -2.75 -18.40
CA ASN A 99 18.11 -4.12 -18.00
C ASN A 99 19.47 -4.48 -18.61
N LYS A 100 20.47 -4.63 -17.76
CA LYS A 100 21.85 -4.99 -18.12
C LYS A 100 22.29 -6.18 -17.28
N ASN A 101 22.65 -7.28 -17.93
CA ASN A 101 23.14 -8.51 -17.26
C ASN A 101 22.18 -9.06 -16.19
N GLY A 102 20.87 -8.92 -16.39
CA GLY A 102 19.84 -9.38 -15.45
C GLY A 102 19.55 -8.43 -14.29
N PHE A 103 20.26 -7.29 -14.20
CA PHE A 103 19.95 -6.22 -13.25
C PHE A 103 19.04 -5.19 -13.92
N VAL A 104 17.97 -4.81 -13.22
CA VAL A 104 17.06 -3.75 -13.65
C VAL A 104 17.41 -2.48 -12.86
N ASP A 105 17.87 -1.46 -13.58
CA ASP A 105 18.11 -0.12 -13.09
C ASP A 105 16.98 0.78 -13.62
N ALA A 106 16.55 1.77 -12.84
CA ALA A 106 15.57 2.76 -13.27
C ALA A 106 16.08 4.17 -12.96
N GLU A 107 15.93 5.08 -13.91
CA GLU A 107 16.30 6.48 -13.78
C GLU A 107 15.08 7.35 -14.04
N TYR A 108 14.72 8.17 -13.07
CA TYR A 108 13.59 9.09 -13.12
C TYR A 108 14.12 10.51 -13.20
N TYR A 109 13.75 11.24 -14.23
CA TYR A 109 14.21 12.61 -14.48
C TYR A 109 13.06 13.58 -14.28
N TYR A 110 13.27 14.53 -13.37
CA TYR A 110 12.35 15.61 -13.03
C TYR A 110 13.00 16.96 -13.35
N TYR A 111 12.58 17.57 -14.45
CA TYR A 111 13.17 18.79 -15.01
C TYR A 111 12.59 20.07 -14.41
N GLY A 112 12.01 20.00 -13.21
CA GLY A 112 11.51 21.16 -12.46
C GLY A 112 12.63 22.11 -12.04
N PRO A 113 12.36 23.06 -11.12
CA PRO A 113 13.33 24.09 -10.71
C PRO A 113 14.71 23.54 -10.30
N ASN A 114 14.72 22.39 -9.65
CA ASN A 114 15.93 21.77 -9.10
C ASN A 114 16.61 20.79 -10.05
N LYS A 115 16.01 20.45 -11.21
CA LYS A 115 16.55 19.50 -12.21
C LYS A 115 17.16 18.24 -11.61
N ILE A 116 16.33 17.34 -11.14
CA ILE A 116 16.79 16.19 -10.37
C ILE A 116 16.60 14.90 -11.18
N SER A 117 17.62 14.05 -11.22
CA SER A 117 17.49 12.66 -11.65
C SER A 117 17.68 11.72 -10.47
N THR A 118 16.79 10.74 -10.36
CA THR A 118 16.78 9.72 -9.33
C THR A 118 17.14 8.39 -9.96
N TYR A 119 18.31 7.87 -9.63
CA TYR A 119 18.81 6.56 -10.05
C TYR A 119 18.46 5.50 -9.01
N ILE A 120 17.87 4.40 -9.45
CA ILE A 120 17.42 3.30 -8.60
C ILE A 120 18.02 2.00 -9.14
N ARG A 121 18.74 1.27 -8.30
CA ARG A 121 19.22 -0.10 -8.57
C ARG A 121 18.86 -0.99 -7.40
N GLY A 122 17.88 -1.87 -7.61
CA GLY A 122 17.26 -2.60 -6.50
C GLY A 122 16.72 -1.60 -5.48
N ASP A 123 17.33 -1.58 -4.29
CA ASP A 123 16.90 -0.72 -3.19
C ASP A 123 17.80 0.51 -2.98
N LEU A 124 18.89 0.60 -3.75
CA LEU A 124 19.77 1.75 -3.72
C LEU A 124 19.12 2.88 -4.52
N CYS A 125 18.79 3.97 -3.82
CA CYS A 125 18.42 5.21 -4.47
C CYS A 125 19.55 6.24 -4.38
N ARG A 126 19.88 6.86 -5.51
CA ARG A 126 20.81 7.98 -5.60
C ARG A 126 20.18 9.12 -6.35
N VAL A 127 20.29 10.32 -5.80
CA VAL A 127 19.82 11.54 -6.44
C VAL A 127 21.01 12.31 -7.01
N THR A 128 20.89 12.81 -8.23
CA THR A 128 21.91 13.61 -8.92
C THR A 128 21.27 14.74 -9.71
N ASP A 129 22.01 15.81 -9.97
CA ASP A 129 21.54 16.89 -10.82
C ASP A 129 21.51 16.45 -12.29
N ILE A 130 20.50 16.88 -13.03
CA ILE A 130 20.42 16.68 -14.48
C ILE A 130 21.43 17.63 -15.16
N PRO A 131 22.31 17.11 -16.05
CA PRO A 131 23.25 17.93 -16.81
C PRO A 131 22.54 19.00 -17.64
N THR A 132 23.15 20.19 -17.77
CA THR A 132 22.61 21.31 -18.56
C THR A 132 23.48 21.73 -19.74
N ASN A 133 24.75 21.28 -19.77
CA ASN A 133 25.74 21.69 -20.75
C ASN A 133 26.17 20.54 -21.68
N ASP A 134 25.38 19.46 -21.72
CA ASP A 134 25.68 18.28 -22.54
C ASP A 134 24.67 18.17 -23.69
N ASP A 135 25.04 18.73 -24.84
CA ASP A 135 24.21 18.74 -26.05
C ASP A 135 24.06 17.38 -26.71
N MET A 136 24.88 16.40 -26.32
CA MET A 136 24.82 15.04 -26.83
C MET A 136 24.10 14.08 -25.89
N ASN A 137 23.75 14.53 -24.69
CA ASN A 137 22.88 13.77 -23.80
C ASN A 137 21.44 14.22 -23.99
N GLY A 138 20.63 13.35 -24.61
CA GLY A 138 19.21 13.60 -24.82
C GLY A 138 18.43 13.88 -23.53
N ALA A 139 18.87 13.30 -22.41
CA ALA A 139 18.26 13.51 -21.10
C ALA A 139 18.72 14.81 -20.40
N SER A 140 19.58 15.63 -21.01
CA SER A 140 19.99 16.92 -20.44
C SER A 140 18.82 17.92 -20.38
N ALA A 141 18.86 18.81 -19.38
CA ALA A 141 17.87 19.85 -19.20
C ALA A 141 18.20 21.07 -20.08
N ILE A 142 17.20 21.60 -20.78
CA ILE A 142 17.29 22.85 -21.53
C ILE A 142 16.50 23.95 -20.83
N ARG A 143 16.87 25.21 -21.10
CA ARG A 143 16.14 26.37 -20.59
C ARG A 143 15.23 26.92 -21.68
N LEU A 144 13.93 26.97 -21.43
CA LEU A 144 12.95 27.56 -22.34
C LEU A 144 13.05 29.10 -22.32
N GLN A 145 12.38 29.75 -23.27
CA GLN A 145 12.33 31.22 -23.38
C GLN A 145 11.73 31.89 -22.13
N ASP A 146 10.82 31.21 -21.42
CA ASP A 146 10.24 31.67 -20.16
C ASP A 146 11.19 31.51 -18.95
N GLY A 147 12.39 31.00 -19.17
CA GLY A 147 13.43 30.81 -18.17
C GLY A 147 13.30 29.52 -17.37
N LYS A 148 12.29 28.68 -17.60
CA LYS A 148 12.10 27.41 -16.90
C LYS A 148 12.96 26.30 -17.50
N TRP A 149 13.38 25.36 -16.63
CA TRP A 149 14.04 24.14 -17.04
C TRP A 149 13.04 23.16 -17.63
N HIS A 150 13.46 22.48 -18.69
CA HIS A 150 12.60 21.56 -19.41
C HIS A 150 13.39 20.42 -20.04
N ILE A 151 12.74 19.28 -20.24
CA ILE A 151 13.25 18.20 -21.08
C ILE A 151 13.33 18.67 -22.54
N ARG A 152 14.34 18.18 -23.27
CA ARG A 152 14.46 18.41 -24.72
C ARG A 152 13.29 17.81 -25.49
N PRO A 153 12.79 18.45 -26.56
CA PRO A 153 11.79 17.84 -27.43
C PRO A 153 12.30 16.52 -28.03
N LEU A 154 11.40 15.60 -28.37
CA LEU A 154 11.78 14.20 -28.63
C LEU A 154 12.76 14.03 -29.80
N ASN A 155 12.69 14.89 -30.81
CA ASN A 155 13.67 14.92 -31.91
C ASN A 155 15.09 15.24 -31.43
N GLU A 156 15.24 16.17 -30.47
CA GLU A 156 16.52 16.49 -29.85
C GLU A 156 16.95 15.41 -28.86
N PHE A 157 16.02 14.87 -28.06
CA PHE A 157 16.29 13.75 -27.15
C PHE A 157 16.90 12.56 -27.91
N LEU A 158 16.37 12.25 -29.11
CA LEU A 158 16.85 11.18 -29.98
C LEU A 158 18.09 11.56 -30.81
N LEU A 159 18.59 12.79 -30.69
CA LEU A 159 19.64 13.35 -31.54
C LEU A 159 19.32 13.13 -33.04
N PHE A 160 18.08 13.40 -33.43
CA PHE A 160 17.63 13.30 -34.83
C PHE A 160 17.74 14.65 -35.54
N SER A 161 17.22 15.69 -34.93
CA SER A 161 17.32 17.07 -35.40
C SER A 161 17.33 18.01 -34.21
N SER A 162 17.77 19.25 -34.43
CA SER A 162 17.55 20.34 -33.48
C SER A 162 17.11 21.57 -34.25
N ASP A 163 16.03 22.17 -33.77
CA ASP A 163 15.47 23.41 -34.30
C ASP A 163 16.09 24.64 -33.61
N ASP A 164 16.92 24.44 -32.58
CA ASP A 164 17.67 25.49 -31.94
C ASP A 164 18.65 26.13 -32.95
N PRO A 165 18.53 27.43 -33.25
CA PRO A 165 19.41 28.11 -34.19
C PRO A 165 20.89 28.00 -33.84
N SER A 166 21.22 27.89 -32.55
CA SER A 166 22.60 27.75 -32.07
C SER A 166 23.18 26.34 -32.25
N ARG A 167 22.33 25.34 -32.45
CA ARG A 167 22.69 23.91 -32.52
C ARG A 167 22.01 23.19 -33.68
N ARG A 168 21.73 23.92 -34.76
CA ARG A 168 20.93 23.41 -35.87
C ARG A 168 21.60 22.20 -36.52
N VAL A 169 20.96 21.04 -36.39
CA VAL A 169 21.38 19.79 -37.06
C VAL A 169 20.28 19.38 -38.06
N PRO A 170 20.41 19.73 -39.35
CA PRO A 170 19.45 19.33 -40.35
C PRO A 170 19.63 17.84 -40.67
N PRO A 171 18.58 17.02 -40.59
CA PRO A 171 18.67 15.62 -41.00
C PRO A 171 18.75 15.52 -42.54
N VAL A 172 19.59 14.63 -43.04
CA VAL A 172 19.78 14.40 -44.48
C VAL A 172 19.19 13.05 -44.89
N TYR A 173 18.32 13.05 -45.89
CA TYR A 173 17.70 11.82 -46.39
C TYR A 173 18.72 10.98 -47.18
N LEU A 174 18.84 9.71 -46.85
CA LEU A 174 19.79 8.77 -47.47
C LEU A 174 19.11 7.81 -48.47
N GLY A 175 17.78 7.79 -48.54
CA GLY A 175 17.04 6.87 -49.40
C GLY A 175 16.27 5.80 -48.62
N THR A 176 15.89 4.73 -49.31
CA THR A 176 15.14 3.61 -48.76
C THR A 176 16.02 2.39 -48.54
N ASP A 177 15.74 1.58 -47.52
CA ASP A 177 16.46 0.33 -47.26
C ASP A 177 15.53 -0.69 -46.57
N ILE A 178 16.07 -1.86 -46.18
CA ILE A 178 15.43 -2.85 -45.34
C ILE A 178 16.19 -2.93 -44.02
N ALA A 179 15.53 -2.57 -42.92
CA ALA A 179 16.05 -2.74 -41.56
C ALA A 179 15.19 -3.78 -40.83
N ARG A 180 15.82 -4.85 -40.32
CA ARG A 180 15.13 -5.94 -39.59
C ARG A 180 13.95 -6.55 -40.37
N GLY A 181 14.07 -6.64 -41.70
CA GLY A 181 13.02 -7.15 -42.59
C GLY A 181 11.91 -6.15 -42.93
N ILE A 182 11.97 -4.92 -42.42
CA ILE A 182 10.99 -3.86 -42.64
C ILE A 182 11.55 -2.84 -43.64
N ARG A 183 10.74 -2.41 -44.61
CA ARG A 183 11.13 -1.33 -45.52
C ARG A 183 11.13 0.01 -44.78
N VAL A 184 12.22 0.76 -44.91
CA VAL A 184 12.46 1.98 -44.15
C VAL A 184 12.93 3.15 -45.02
N HIS A 185 12.71 4.36 -44.53
CA HIS A 185 13.35 5.60 -44.94
C HIS A 185 14.52 5.91 -44.01
N LYS A 186 15.72 6.10 -44.57
CA LYS A 186 16.95 6.40 -43.82
C LYS A 186 17.25 7.89 -43.79
N TRP A 187 17.63 8.38 -42.62
CA TRP A 187 17.99 9.77 -42.37
C TRP A 187 19.26 9.83 -41.54
N GLN A 188 20.18 10.72 -41.90
CA GLN A 188 21.42 10.95 -41.17
C GLN A 188 21.40 12.29 -40.43
N SER A 189 21.84 12.28 -39.18
CA SER A 189 22.18 13.46 -38.40
C SER A 189 23.64 13.39 -37.94
N CYS A 190 24.27 14.54 -37.74
CA CYS A 190 25.64 14.66 -37.24
C CYS A 190 25.70 15.72 -36.14
N TYR A 191 26.33 15.37 -35.02
CA TYR A 191 26.54 16.24 -33.88
C TYR A 191 28.03 16.33 -33.58
N ILE A 192 28.50 17.54 -33.26
CA ILE A 192 29.89 17.82 -32.95
C ILE A 192 29.94 18.51 -31.58
N ASN A 193 30.63 17.91 -30.62
CA ASN A 193 30.85 18.48 -29.30
C ASN A 193 32.32 18.89 -29.21
N LYS A 194 32.55 20.21 -29.35
CA LYS A 194 33.89 20.80 -29.35
C LYS A 194 34.59 20.69 -27.99
N THR A 195 33.83 20.60 -26.90
CA THR A 195 34.38 20.50 -25.53
C THR A 195 34.98 19.12 -25.27
N GLU A 196 34.32 18.08 -25.78
CA GLU A 196 34.74 16.68 -25.62
C GLU A 196 35.56 16.15 -26.81
N TYR A 197 35.81 16.98 -27.84
CA TYR A 197 36.38 16.57 -29.13
C TYR A 197 35.69 15.31 -29.69
N LYS A 198 34.35 15.30 -29.60
CA LYS A 198 33.51 14.15 -29.92
C LYS A 198 32.64 14.44 -31.13
N THR A 199 32.66 13.55 -32.11
CA THR A 199 31.79 13.60 -33.30
C THR A 199 30.85 12.41 -33.29
N VAL A 200 29.56 12.63 -33.49
CA VAL A 200 28.54 11.57 -33.49
C VAL A 200 27.74 11.63 -34.77
N ARG A 201 27.80 10.57 -35.57
CA ARG A 201 26.89 10.31 -36.69
C ARG A 201 25.77 9.40 -36.20
N ARG A 202 24.52 9.75 -36.48
CA ARG A 202 23.37 8.86 -36.31
C ARG A 202 22.64 8.65 -37.63
N ILE A 203 22.34 7.39 -37.95
CA ILE A 203 21.48 7.03 -39.07
C ILE A 203 20.21 6.40 -38.51
N TRP A 204 19.12 7.14 -38.57
CA TRP A 204 17.79 6.69 -38.17
C TRP A 204 17.05 6.04 -39.34
N SER A 205 16.41 4.91 -39.07
CA SER A 205 15.57 4.18 -40.01
C SER A 205 14.11 4.22 -39.52
N PHE A 206 13.23 4.85 -40.28
CA PHE A 206 11.79 4.93 -39.99
C PHE A 206 11.01 4.05 -40.95
N ALA A 207 10.00 3.35 -40.46
CA ALA A 207 9.18 2.48 -41.30
C ALA A 207 8.47 3.27 -42.42
N GLN A 208 8.32 2.62 -43.58
CA GLN A 208 7.40 3.10 -44.61
C GLN A 208 5.94 2.96 -44.15
N ASP A 209 5.04 3.69 -44.81
CA ASP A 209 3.61 3.71 -44.48
C ASP A 209 3.01 2.29 -44.39
N GLY A 210 2.09 2.10 -43.44
CA GLY A 210 1.37 0.83 -43.25
C GLY A 210 2.06 -0.18 -42.32
N VAL A 211 3.23 0.15 -41.75
CA VAL A 211 3.89 -0.68 -40.74
C VAL A 211 3.47 -0.22 -39.34
N SER A 212 2.95 -1.14 -38.53
CA SER A 212 2.73 -0.94 -37.10
C SER A 212 3.72 -1.75 -36.28
N MET A 213 4.13 -1.21 -35.13
CA MET A 213 4.88 -1.97 -34.12
C MET A 213 3.97 -2.37 -32.97
N PRO A 214 4.33 -3.42 -32.19
CA PRO A 214 3.58 -3.81 -31.00
C PRO A 214 3.34 -2.60 -30.09
N GLY A 215 2.07 -2.30 -29.84
CA GLY A 215 1.64 -1.19 -29.00
C GLY A 215 1.41 0.16 -29.69
N ALA A 216 1.74 0.33 -30.97
CA ALA A 216 1.52 1.58 -31.69
C ALA A 216 0.01 1.88 -31.83
N THR A 217 -0.46 2.96 -31.21
CA THR A 217 -1.90 3.31 -31.17
C THR A 217 -2.33 4.27 -32.26
N ASN A 218 -1.42 4.99 -32.94
CA ASN A 218 -1.76 5.94 -34.00
C ASN A 218 -0.71 5.97 -35.12
N ALA A 219 -1.17 5.93 -36.38
CA ALA A 219 -0.32 6.03 -37.58
C ALA A 219 0.15 7.47 -37.89
N SER A 220 -0.13 8.44 -37.02
CA SER A 220 0.10 9.87 -37.28
C SER A 220 1.58 10.28 -37.18
N PHE A 221 2.43 9.41 -36.59
CA PHE A 221 3.86 9.66 -36.42
C PHE A 221 4.68 8.52 -37.06
N PRO A 222 5.84 8.84 -37.67
CA PRO A 222 6.74 7.86 -38.24
C PRO A 222 7.27 6.91 -37.16
N VAL A 223 7.26 5.62 -37.47
CA VAL A 223 7.64 4.55 -36.54
C VAL A 223 9.16 4.30 -36.64
N PRO A 224 9.97 4.61 -35.61
CA PRO A 224 11.41 4.36 -35.64
C PRO A 224 11.68 2.85 -35.51
N ILE A 225 12.51 2.28 -36.39
CA ILE A 225 12.83 0.85 -36.41
C ILE A 225 14.24 0.57 -35.87
N GLN A 226 15.21 1.40 -36.26
CA GLN A 226 16.60 1.23 -35.88
C GLN A 226 17.35 2.56 -35.92
N ALA A 227 18.31 2.75 -35.02
CA ALA A 227 19.36 3.76 -35.16
C ALA A 227 20.73 3.09 -35.21
N LEU A 228 21.57 3.53 -36.13
CA LEU A 228 22.99 3.21 -36.18
C LEU A 228 23.77 4.44 -35.74
N ILE A 229 24.62 4.30 -34.73
CA ILE A 229 25.35 5.39 -34.11
C ILE A 229 26.83 5.08 -34.25
N SER A 230 27.58 6.02 -34.83
CA SER A 230 29.04 5.95 -34.85
C SER A 230 29.56 7.21 -34.18
N ALA A 231 30.41 7.05 -33.18
CA ALA A 231 31.03 8.15 -32.45
C ALA A 231 32.54 8.04 -32.51
N SER A 232 33.23 9.14 -32.83
CA SER A 232 34.68 9.26 -32.71
C SER A 232 35.05 10.28 -31.64
N TYR A 233 36.11 9.95 -30.90
CA TYR A 233 36.77 10.85 -29.96
C TYR A 233 38.14 11.17 -30.52
N ASP A 234 38.43 12.44 -30.71
CA ASP A 234 39.73 12.92 -31.17
C ASP A 234 40.51 13.50 -30.00
N PHE A 235 41.82 13.32 -30.01
CA PHE A 235 42.72 14.10 -29.18
C PHE A 235 42.74 15.56 -29.69
N PRO A 236 43.11 16.54 -28.85
CA PRO A 236 43.21 17.95 -29.28
C PRO A 236 44.17 18.18 -30.46
N ASN A 237 45.10 17.25 -30.71
CA ASN A 237 46.03 17.27 -31.85
C ASN A 237 45.45 16.64 -33.14
N GLY A 238 44.17 16.22 -33.12
CA GLY A 238 43.45 15.64 -34.25
C GLY A 238 43.69 14.14 -34.48
N THR A 239 44.40 13.43 -33.59
CA THR A 239 44.51 11.97 -33.70
C THR A 239 43.31 11.26 -33.06
N GLN A 240 42.78 10.23 -33.70
CA GLN A 240 41.65 9.45 -33.19
C GLN A 240 42.05 8.70 -31.92
N ALA A 241 41.34 8.95 -30.82
CA ALA A 241 41.55 8.31 -29.53
C ALA A 241 40.74 7.01 -29.40
N ALA A 242 39.47 7.05 -29.83
CA ALA A 242 38.56 5.91 -29.75
C ALA A 242 37.41 6.03 -30.77
N GLU A 243 36.82 4.89 -31.10
CA GLU A 243 35.59 4.80 -31.88
C GLU A 243 34.59 3.89 -31.18
N VAL A 244 33.33 4.31 -31.19
CA VAL A 244 32.23 3.55 -30.60
C VAL A 244 31.14 3.45 -31.63
N ASP A 245 30.77 2.22 -31.97
CA ASP A 245 29.60 1.93 -32.78
C ASP A 245 28.49 1.36 -31.88
N GLU A 246 27.29 1.90 -32.03
CA GLU A 246 26.10 1.42 -31.32
C GLU A 246 24.96 1.15 -32.31
N VAL A 247 24.23 0.07 -32.06
CA VAL A 247 23.00 -0.25 -32.78
C VAL A 247 21.86 -0.22 -31.79
N TYR A 248 20.86 0.63 -32.03
CA TYR A 248 19.63 0.68 -31.26
C TYR A 248 18.52 0.04 -32.08
N ASN A 249 18.10 -1.17 -31.71
CA ASN A 249 16.96 -1.84 -32.32
C ASN A 249 15.70 -1.48 -31.54
N ILE A 250 14.76 -0.76 -32.16
CA ILE A 250 13.51 -0.41 -31.50
C ILE A 250 12.57 -1.61 -31.54
N LEU A 251 12.17 -2.12 -30.37
CA LEU A 251 11.36 -3.32 -30.23
C LEU A 251 9.88 -3.01 -30.08
N ALA A 252 9.56 -1.87 -29.46
CA ALA A 252 8.21 -1.36 -29.29
C ALA A 252 8.23 0.18 -29.34
N TYR A 253 7.19 0.79 -29.89
CA TYR A 253 7.05 2.24 -29.97
C TYR A 253 5.57 2.65 -29.95
N ARG A 254 5.25 3.68 -29.16
CA ARG A 254 3.95 4.32 -29.05
C ARG A 254 4.11 5.84 -29.01
N SER A 255 3.25 6.56 -29.72
CA SER A 255 3.25 8.03 -29.76
C SER A 255 2.40 8.65 -28.63
N GLY A 256 2.45 8.05 -27.45
CA GLY A 256 1.68 8.41 -26.25
C GLY A 256 2.03 7.46 -25.10
N ILE A 257 1.59 7.78 -23.89
CA ILE A 257 1.84 6.99 -22.68
C ILE A 257 0.59 6.20 -22.33
N MET A 258 0.72 4.90 -22.02
CA MET A 258 -0.43 4.13 -21.55
C MET A 258 -0.85 4.60 -20.16
N GLU A 259 -2.14 4.65 -19.88
CA GLU A 259 -2.60 4.96 -18.51
C GLU A 259 -2.09 3.96 -17.47
N SER A 260 -1.83 2.71 -17.86
CA SER A 260 -1.18 1.71 -17.00
C SER A 260 0.32 1.94 -16.82
N SER A 261 0.99 2.64 -17.75
CA SER A 261 2.39 3.05 -17.61
C SER A 261 2.54 4.39 -16.87
N ASN A 262 1.44 4.97 -16.35
CA ASN A 262 1.47 6.07 -15.37
C ASN A 262 2.13 5.69 -14.02
N GLU A 263 2.79 4.54 -13.92
CA GLU A 263 3.74 4.19 -12.85
C GLU A 263 4.99 5.09 -12.93
N LEU A 264 4.78 6.40 -12.78
CA LEU A 264 5.84 7.40 -12.78
C LEU A 264 6.58 7.48 -11.43
N SER A 265 6.14 6.69 -10.45
CA SER A 265 6.70 6.62 -9.11
C SER A 265 7.78 5.54 -9.04
N PRO A 266 8.87 5.75 -8.29
CA PRO A 266 9.80 4.72 -7.85
C PRO A 266 9.12 3.43 -7.37
N PRO A 267 9.83 2.28 -7.33
CA PRO A 267 9.31 1.05 -6.72
C PRO A 267 8.84 1.25 -5.27
N LYS A 268 7.95 0.37 -4.79
CA LYS A 268 7.39 0.46 -3.44
C LYS A 268 8.48 0.56 -2.38
N GLY A 269 8.33 1.52 -1.46
CA GLY A 269 9.23 1.73 -0.31
C GLY A 269 10.66 2.14 -0.66
N VAL A 270 10.90 2.62 -1.88
CA VAL A 270 12.15 3.30 -2.19
C VAL A 270 12.03 4.76 -1.76
N PHE A 271 12.84 5.16 -0.77
CA PHE A 271 13.04 6.55 -0.38
C PHE A 271 14.40 7.03 -0.85
N CYS A 272 14.44 8.27 -1.36
CA CYS A 272 15.62 8.85 -1.97
C CYS A 272 16.11 10.01 -1.13
N ALA A 273 16.79 9.70 -0.03
CA ALA A 273 17.35 10.69 0.88
C ALA A 273 18.54 11.42 0.22
N SER A 274 18.33 12.48 -0.59
CA SER A 274 19.34 13.52 -0.96
C SER A 274 19.02 14.33 -2.24
N GLY A 275 17.83 14.91 -2.39
CA GLY A 275 17.60 15.93 -3.43
C GLY A 275 17.97 17.35 -2.96
N PRO A 276 18.81 18.13 -3.67
CA PRO A 276 18.92 19.56 -3.39
C PRO A 276 17.54 20.23 -3.59
N GLY A 277 17.02 20.84 -2.53
CA GLY A 277 15.70 21.50 -2.55
C GLY A 277 14.51 20.58 -2.31
N GLN A 278 14.66 19.50 -1.51
CA GLN A 278 13.53 18.69 -1.06
C GLN A 278 12.50 19.54 -0.32
N ASN A 279 11.33 19.69 -0.93
CA ASN A 279 10.14 20.23 -0.29
C ASN A 279 9.50 19.11 0.54
N LEU A 280 10.11 18.79 1.68
CA LEU A 280 9.48 17.88 2.64
C LEU A 280 8.23 18.56 3.20
N VAL A 281 7.15 17.80 3.27
CA VAL A 281 5.85 18.27 3.74
C VAL A 281 5.44 17.51 4.99
N SER A 282 4.62 18.15 5.81
CA SER A 282 3.84 17.44 6.82
C SER A 282 2.65 16.77 6.13
N LEU A 283 2.27 15.56 6.56
CA LEU A 283 1.07 14.89 6.00
C LEU A 283 -0.17 15.79 6.09
N LYS A 284 -0.31 16.51 7.21
CA LYS A 284 -1.41 17.47 7.43
C LYS A 284 -1.44 18.58 6.38
N ASP A 285 -0.29 19.14 6.01
CA ASP A 285 -0.18 20.21 5.01
C ASP A 285 -0.43 19.67 3.60
N ALA A 286 -0.09 18.40 3.37
CA ALA A 286 -0.49 17.66 2.18
C ALA A 286 -1.99 17.31 2.15
N GLY A 287 -2.80 17.73 3.13
CA GLY A 287 -4.23 17.43 3.22
C GLY A 287 -4.54 15.99 3.59
N VAL A 288 -3.53 15.25 4.10
CA VAL A 288 -3.60 13.86 4.52
C VAL A 288 -3.72 13.80 6.04
N GLY A 289 -4.77 13.17 6.55
CA GLY A 289 -4.97 13.02 7.98
C GLY A 289 -6.07 12.04 8.32
N TRP A 290 -5.83 11.22 9.33
CA TRP A 290 -6.86 10.36 9.89
C TRP A 290 -7.90 11.19 10.66
N PRO A 291 -9.18 10.80 10.61
CA PRO A 291 -10.19 11.43 11.43
C PRO A 291 -10.00 11.06 12.91
N ASN A 292 -10.57 11.88 13.80
CA ASN A 292 -10.49 11.65 15.24
C ASN A 292 -11.30 10.44 15.71
N HIS A 293 -12.18 9.90 14.85
CA HIS A 293 -12.99 8.70 15.12
C HIS A 293 -13.12 7.93 13.81
N PHE A 294 -12.82 6.63 13.84
CA PHE A 294 -12.99 5.77 12.67
C PHE A 294 -13.05 4.31 13.05
N SER A 295 -13.57 3.51 12.13
CA SER A 295 -13.27 2.08 12.05
C SER A 295 -12.67 1.76 10.69
N VAL A 296 -11.74 0.80 10.62
CA VAL A 296 -11.06 0.41 9.37
C VAL A 296 -10.64 -1.05 9.44
N ARG A 297 -10.98 -1.84 8.43
CA ARG A 297 -10.46 -3.20 8.30
C ARG A 297 -9.07 -3.12 7.71
N VAL A 298 -8.11 -3.81 8.32
CA VAL A 298 -6.71 -3.81 7.89
C VAL A 298 -6.30 -5.24 7.56
N GLU A 299 -5.68 -5.42 6.40
CA GLU A 299 -4.96 -6.64 6.07
C GLU A 299 -3.46 -6.34 6.14
N ALA A 300 -2.72 -7.14 6.90
CA ALA A 300 -1.28 -7.01 7.06
C ALA A 300 -0.56 -8.22 6.48
N SER A 301 0.50 -8.03 5.71
CA SER A 301 1.37 -9.11 5.24
C SER A 301 2.83 -8.78 5.46
N THR A 302 3.64 -9.84 5.58
CA THR A 302 5.09 -9.72 5.74
C THR A 302 5.81 -10.59 4.72
N SER A 303 6.98 -10.13 4.24
CA SER A 303 7.84 -10.89 3.32
C SER A 303 8.21 -12.28 3.87
N ARG A 304 8.39 -12.39 5.19
CA ARG A 304 8.80 -13.64 5.85
C ARG A 304 7.69 -14.67 5.94
N LEU A 305 6.46 -14.26 6.30
CA LEU A 305 5.36 -15.19 6.53
C LEU A 305 4.58 -15.52 5.26
N SER A 306 4.60 -14.61 4.26
CA SER A 306 3.82 -14.75 3.03
C SER A 306 2.33 -15.05 3.27
N GLN A 307 1.81 -14.62 4.43
CA GLN A 307 0.41 -14.79 4.84
C GLN A 307 -0.16 -13.43 5.20
N TRP A 308 -1.46 -13.27 4.92
CA TRP A 308 -2.22 -12.09 5.28
C TRP A 308 -2.93 -12.31 6.61
N GLU A 309 -2.62 -11.47 7.58
CA GLU A 309 -3.35 -11.36 8.84
C GLU A 309 -4.39 -10.24 8.72
N ARG A 310 -5.55 -10.42 9.36
CA ARG A 310 -6.66 -9.48 9.27
C ARG A 310 -7.05 -8.99 10.64
N PHE A 311 -7.27 -7.69 10.76
CA PHE A 311 -7.87 -7.11 11.94
C PHE A 311 -8.82 -5.96 11.60
N HIS A 312 -9.75 -5.68 12.50
CA HIS A 312 -10.63 -4.52 12.41
C HIS A 312 -10.26 -3.55 13.51
N LEU A 313 -9.78 -2.37 13.14
CA LEU A 313 -9.36 -1.32 14.05
C LEU A 313 -10.49 -0.32 14.23
N HIS A 314 -10.83 -0.01 15.48
CA HIS A 314 -11.72 1.07 15.87
C HIS A 314 -10.95 2.07 16.74
N TYR A 315 -11.17 3.35 16.50
CA TYR A 315 -10.49 4.40 17.22
C TYR A 315 -11.45 5.53 17.59
N ASP A 316 -11.33 6.01 18.83
CA ASP A 316 -12.02 7.18 19.34
C ASP A 316 -11.02 8.04 20.12
N GLN A 317 -10.71 9.25 19.61
CA GLN A 317 -9.80 10.18 20.30
C GLN A 317 -10.40 10.80 21.56
N GLY A 318 -11.72 10.70 21.76
CA GLY A 318 -12.48 11.42 22.77
C GLY A 318 -12.68 12.90 22.44
N ARG A 319 -13.86 13.44 22.77
CA ARG A 319 -14.11 14.88 22.96
C ARG A 319 -14.93 15.07 24.24
N GLU A 320 -14.82 16.23 24.89
CA GLU A 320 -15.74 16.64 25.97
C GLU A 320 -15.90 15.61 27.11
N GLY A 321 -14.79 15.03 27.60
CA GLY A 321 -14.81 14.07 28.71
C GLY A 321 -15.02 12.60 28.32
N ALA A 322 -15.19 12.27 27.03
CA ALA A 322 -15.10 10.90 26.54
C ALA A 322 -13.64 10.40 26.57
N SER A 323 -13.43 9.13 26.92
CA SER A 323 -12.09 8.53 27.00
C SER A 323 -11.51 8.23 25.62
N ARG A 324 -10.21 8.51 25.43
CA ARG A 324 -9.46 8.02 24.26
C ARG A 324 -9.42 6.50 24.33
N ARG A 325 -9.89 5.83 23.27
CA ARG A 325 -9.94 4.38 23.18
C ARG A 325 -9.47 3.90 21.82
N LEU A 326 -8.87 2.72 21.83
CA LEU A 326 -8.54 1.98 20.63
C LEU A 326 -8.97 0.53 20.82
N ARG A 327 -9.63 -0.04 19.84
CA ARG A 327 -10.02 -1.44 19.82
C ARG A 327 -9.50 -2.06 18.55
N TYR A 328 -8.97 -3.26 18.65
CA TYR A 328 -8.72 -4.07 17.47
C TYR A 328 -9.26 -5.48 17.66
N ASP A 329 -10.00 -5.94 16.67
CA ASP A 329 -10.50 -7.30 16.59
C ASP A 329 -9.63 -8.09 15.63
N TYR A 330 -9.01 -9.16 16.10
CA TYR A 330 -8.11 -9.99 15.30
C TYR A 330 -8.30 -11.47 15.64
N MET A 331 -7.88 -12.35 14.74
CA MET A 331 -7.85 -13.79 15.00
C MET A 331 -6.41 -14.20 15.33
N PRO A 332 -6.07 -14.48 16.60
CA PRO A 332 -4.72 -14.88 16.95
C PRO A 332 -4.28 -16.15 16.21
N PRO A 333 -2.97 -16.34 15.96
CA PRO A 333 -2.46 -17.58 15.39
C PRO A 333 -2.89 -18.79 16.22
N GLY A 334 -3.57 -19.76 15.57
CA GLY A 334 -4.06 -20.98 16.20
C GLY A 334 -5.35 -20.82 17.02
N ALA A 335 -5.94 -19.62 17.11
CA ALA A 335 -7.25 -19.44 17.72
C ALA A 335 -8.37 -19.91 16.79
N GLU A 336 -9.47 -20.40 17.38
CA GLU A 336 -10.68 -20.76 16.63
C GLU A 336 -11.62 -19.56 16.37
N ASP A 337 -11.35 -18.40 16.98
CA ASP A 337 -12.21 -17.23 16.89
C ASP A 337 -11.48 -15.91 17.11
N PHE A 338 -12.19 -14.81 16.86
CA PHE A 338 -11.72 -13.44 17.04
C PHE A 338 -11.62 -13.07 18.51
N GLN A 339 -10.50 -12.45 18.84
CA GLN A 339 -10.30 -11.73 20.08
C GLN A 339 -10.48 -10.24 19.83
N SER A 340 -11.18 -9.58 20.75
CA SER A 340 -11.31 -8.13 20.79
C SER A 340 -10.44 -7.59 21.90
N VAL A 341 -9.52 -6.67 21.56
CA VAL A 341 -8.66 -6.01 22.53
C VAL A 341 -8.99 -4.52 22.54
N ILE A 342 -9.39 -4.01 23.70
CA ILE A 342 -9.69 -2.59 23.91
C ILE A 342 -8.65 -1.98 24.84
N HIS A 343 -7.93 -0.97 24.36
CA HIS A 343 -7.09 -0.08 25.16
C HIS A 343 -7.90 1.15 25.54
N ASP A 344 -8.21 1.30 26.83
CA ASP A 344 -8.76 2.54 27.39
C ASP A 344 -7.61 3.35 28.02
N TYR A 345 -7.17 4.38 27.31
CA TYR A 345 -6.05 5.22 27.72
C TYR A 345 -6.40 6.13 28.90
N THR A 346 -7.69 6.36 29.17
CA THR A 346 -8.13 7.22 30.29
C THR A 346 -8.10 6.47 31.60
N ASP A 347 -8.52 5.21 31.57
CA ASP A 347 -8.48 4.34 32.75
C ASP A 347 -7.14 3.60 32.90
N ASN A 348 -6.28 3.67 31.88
CA ASN A 348 -5.05 2.91 31.76
C ASN A 348 -5.30 1.40 31.94
N LEU A 349 -6.30 0.89 31.22
CA LEU A 349 -6.75 -0.49 31.27
C LEU A 349 -6.78 -1.11 29.87
N THR A 350 -6.47 -2.40 29.82
CA THR A 350 -6.62 -3.23 28.62
C THR A 350 -7.64 -4.33 28.87
N TYR A 351 -8.68 -4.39 28.05
CA TYR A 351 -9.69 -5.44 28.06
C TYR A 351 -9.41 -6.40 26.91
N ILE A 352 -9.27 -7.69 27.22
CA ILE A 352 -9.07 -8.76 26.22
C ILE A 352 -10.29 -9.66 26.30
N MET A 353 -11.09 -9.69 25.25
CA MET A 353 -12.36 -10.39 25.20
C MET A 353 -12.33 -11.49 24.14
N ASP A 354 -12.71 -12.70 24.54
CA ASP A 354 -13.07 -13.77 23.63
C ASP A 354 -14.58 -13.72 23.41
N LEU A 355 -14.97 -13.25 22.23
CA LEU A 355 -16.35 -12.99 21.88
C LEU A 355 -17.19 -14.26 21.68
N ARG A 356 -16.57 -15.44 21.58
CA ARG A 356 -17.26 -16.73 21.46
C ARG A 356 -17.34 -17.42 22.80
N VAL A 357 -16.24 -17.58 23.53
CA VAL A 357 -16.31 -18.22 24.85
C VAL A 357 -17.01 -17.31 25.86
N GLY A 358 -17.09 -16.01 25.57
CA GLY A 358 -17.61 -15.01 26.49
C GLY A 358 -16.67 -14.78 27.67
N SER A 359 -15.37 -15.05 27.47
CA SER A 359 -14.35 -14.84 28.49
C SER A 359 -13.75 -13.44 28.36
N CYS A 360 -13.30 -12.88 29.48
CA CYS A 360 -12.58 -11.61 29.48
C CYS A 360 -11.43 -11.63 30.49
N LYS A 361 -10.35 -10.95 30.12
CA LYS A 361 -9.25 -10.58 30.99
C LYS A 361 -9.10 -9.06 31.01
N ILE A 362 -8.88 -8.50 32.20
CA ILE A 362 -8.59 -7.07 32.37
C ILE A 362 -7.18 -6.94 32.92
N ASN A 363 -6.32 -6.19 32.22
CA ASN A 363 -4.97 -5.87 32.63
C ASN A 363 -4.84 -4.39 32.98
N ASN A 364 -3.96 -4.07 33.92
CA ASN A 364 -3.47 -2.70 34.09
C ASN A 364 -2.48 -2.36 32.99
N GLY A 365 -2.50 -1.10 32.57
CA GLY A 365 -1.66 -0.60 31.50
C GLY A 365 -2.30 -0.75 30.14
N VAL A 366 -1.93 0.16 29.25
CA VAL A 366 -2.17 0.10 27.79
C VAL A 366 -0.86 -0.14 27.03
N GLU A 367 0.19 -0.56 27.74
CA GLU A 367 1.49 -0.80 27.14
C GLU A 367 1.47 -2.08 26.30
N ILE A 368 1.78 -1.92 25.02
CA ILE A 368 1.93 -3.03 24.08
C ILE A 368 3.41 -3.40 24.06
N PRO A 369 3.76 -4.66 24.34
CA PRO A 369 5.14 -5.11 24.30
C PRO A 369 5.82 -4.79 22.97
N ASP A 370 7.13 -4.60 23.02
CA ASP A 370 7.98 -4.55 21.84
C ASP A 370 7.83 -5.85 21.04
N VAL A 371 7.32 -5.72 19.82
CA VAL A 371 7.13 -6.85 18.90
C VAL A 371 7.82 -6.55 17.58
N SER A 372 8.37 -7.58 16.95
CA SER A 372 8.93 -7.44 15.61
C SER A 372 7.78 -7.28 14.60
N PRO A 373 7.85 -6.27 13.71
CA PRO A 373 6.84 -6.06 12.67
C PRO A 373 6.70 -7.26 11.73
N VAL A 374 7.75 -8.08 11.62
CA VAL A 374 7.76 -9.27 10.75
C VAL A 374 7.03 -10.45 11.39
N SER A 375 7.04 -10.56 12.73
CA SER A 375 6.43 -11.68 13.46
C SER A 375 5.01 -11.39 13.97
N ASP A 376 4.70 -10.13 14.29
CA ASP A 376 3.39 -9.70 14.78
C ASP A 376 3.08 -8.30 14.20
N PRO A 377 2.74 -8.23 12.90
CA PRO A 377 2.52 -6.96 12.21
C PRO A 377 1.32 -6.18 12.80
N ILE A 378 0.34 -6.87 13.39
CA ILE A 378 -0.86 -6.26 13.99
C ILE A 378 -0.46 -5.48 15.24
N ARG A 379 0.13 -6.15 16.24
CA ARG A 379 0.51 -5.46 17.49
C ARG A 379 1.59 -4.43 17.24
N PHE A 380 2.47 -4.65 16.26
CA PHE A 380 3.43 -3.64 15.84
C PHE A 380 2.74 -2.36 15.35
N PHE A 381 1.75 -2.50 14.47
CA PHE A 381 1.00 -1.36 13.93
C PHE A 381 0.29 -0.59 15.03
N VAL A 382 -0.39 -1.30 15.93
CA VAL A 382 -1.10 -0.68 17.07
C VAL A 382 -0.13 0.00 18.02
N LYS A 383 1.01 -0.64 18.36
CA LYS A 383 2.03 -0.03 19.21
C LYS A 383 2.55 1.29 18.64
N ASN A 384 2.73 1.35 17.33
CA ASN A 384 3.27 2.51 16.64
C ASN A 384 2.16 3.37 15.99
N GLU A 385 0.90 3.24 16.43
CA GLU A 385 -0.25 4.01 15.93
C GLU A 385 0.04 5.52 15.94
N ALA A 386 0.76 6.01 16.96
CA ALA A 386 1.07 7.42 17.07
C ALA A 386 1.99 7.88 15.93
N GLN A 387 2.94 7.06 15.49
CA GLN A 387 3.87 7.44 14.43
C GLN A 387 3.27 7.33 13.04
N PHE A 388 2.30 6.42 12.82
CA PHE A 388 1.69 6.22 11.52
C PHE A 388 0.37 6.98 11.33
N ILE A 389 -0.39 7.18 12.40
CA ILE A 389 -1.77 7.69 12.35
C ILE A 389 -1.86 9.10 12.93
N PHE A 390 -1.42 9.31 14.17
CA PHE A 390 -1.80 10.50 14.94
C PHE A 390 -0.78 11.63 14.93
N ASN A 391 0.50 11.27 15.07
CA ASN A 391 1.66 12.16 15.15
C ASN A 391 2.74 11.69 14.16
N PRO A 392 2.42 11.59 12.86
CA PRO A 392 3.45 11.33 11.86
C PRO A 392 4.49 12.46 11.89
N PRO A 393 5.78 12.17 11.63
CA PRO A 393 6.82 13.19 11.66
C PRO A 393 6.46 14.37 10.74
N GLU A 394 6.51 15.58 11.30
CA GLU A 394 6.27 16.81 10.56
C GLU A 394 7.44 17.11 9.63
N ASN A 395 7.16 17.65 8.44
CA ASN A 395 8.16 18.02 7.43
C ASN A 395 9.17 16.91 7.09
N ALA A 396 8.72 15.65 7.09
CA ALA A 396 9.56 14.48 6.78
C ALA A 396 9.14 13.76 5.49
N TRP A 397 7.98 14.09 4.93
CA TRP A 397 7.39 13.33 3.83
C TRP A 397 7.70 13.96 2.49
N GLU A 398 8.05 13.13 1.52
CA GLU A 398 8.26 13.50 0.13
C GLU A 398 7.07 12.99 -0.71
N PHE A 399 6.51 13.86 -1.55
CA PHE A 399 5.53 13.43 -2.55
C PHE A 399 6.25 12.64 -3.66
N ASN A 400 5.96 11.35 -3.76
CA ASN A 400 6.63 10.42 -4.67
C ASN A 400 5.79 10.11 -5.92
N GLY A 401 4.75 10.89 -6.18
CA GLY A 401 3.88 10.75 -7.34
C GLY A 401 2.56 10.04 -7.06
N TYR A 402 2.00 9.44 -8.10
CA TYR A 402 0.75 8.68 -8.02
C TYR A 402 1.01 7.22 -8.44
N ARG A 403 0.37 6.27 -7.78
CA ARG A 403 0.42 4.85 -8.16
C ARG A 403 -0.97 4.23 -8.11
N PRO A 404 -1.30 3.26 -8.99
CA PRO A 404 -2.41 2.36 -8.73
C PRO A 404 -2.19 1.56 -7.44
N CYS A 405 -3.20 1.57 -6.57
CA CYS A 405 -3.34 0.66 -5.44
C CYS A 405 -4.40 -0.40 -5.76
N ARG A 406 -4.25 -1.60 -5.18
CA ARG A 406 -5.20 -2.72 -5.33
C ARG A 406 -5.47 -3.11 -6.79
N GLY A 407 -4.41 -3.48 -7.52
CA GLY A 407 -4.55 -3.99 -8.89
C GLY A 407 -5.21 -2.99 -9.85
N ASN A 408 -4.83 -1.72 -9.78
CA ASN A 408 -5.34 -0.61 -10.61
C ASN A 408 -6.75 -0.11 -10.31
N ALA A 409 -7.42 -0.62 -9.27
CA ALA A 409 -8.78 -0.19 -8.93
C ALA A 409 -8.83 1.23 -8.33
N ILE A 410 -7.77 1.65 -7.63
CA ILE A 410 -7.74 2.93 -6.91
C ILE A 410 -6.47 3.70 -7.29
N ARG A 411 -6.60 4.97 -7.67
CA ARG A 411 -5.44 5.86 -7.83
C ARG A 411 -5.05 6.43 -6.47
N CYS A 412 -3.82 6.20 -6.06
CA CYS A 412 -3.26 6.71 -4.82
C CYS A 412 -2.24 7.82 -5.08
N THR A 413 -2.22 8.80 -4.19
CA THR A 413 -1.07 9.68 -3.95
C THR A 413 -0.10 8.95 -3.04
N ILE A 414 1.17 8.93 -3.43
CA ILE A 414 2.23 8.23 -2.71
C ILE A 414 3.11 9.25 -2.00
N LEU A 415 3.22 9.09 -0.69
CA LEU A 415 4.09 9.89 0.18
C LEU A 415 5.13 8.96 0.80
N THR A 416 6.40 9.33 0.76
CA THR A 416 7.48 8.50 1.31
C THR A 416 8.29 9.26 2.35
N THR A 417 8.82 8.55 3.34
CA THR A 417 9.80 9.06 4.31
C THR A 417 10.76 7.93 4.67
N SER A 418 11.87 8.26 5.32
CA SER A 418 12.74 7.26 5.96
C SER A 418 12.89 7.56 7.44
N LEU A 419 12.89 6.51 8.24
CA LEU A 419 13.05 6.55 9.69
C LEU A 419 14.30 5.76 10.06
N ASP A 420 15.30 6.46 10.58
CA ASP A 420 16.53 5.83 11.05
C ASP A 420 16.28 5.04 12.34
N ASN A 421 16.94 3.89 12.47
CA ASN A 421 16.87 3.03 13.65
C ASN A 421 15.45 2.64 14.09
N PHE A 422 14.54 2.52 13.13
CA PHE A 422 13.15 2.22 13.38
C PHE A 422 12.75 0.86 12.77
N PRO A 423 11.99 0.01 13.48
CA PRO A 423 11.63 0.15 14.89
C PRO A 423 12.79 -0.13 15.85
N ALA A 424 12.84 0.60 16.95
CA ALA A 424 13.65 0.23 18.10
C ALA A 424 12.93 -0.91 18.83
N ILE A 425 13.41 -2.14 18.65
CA ILE A 425 12.88 -3.32 19.35
C ILE A 425 13.78 -3.58 20.56
N VAL A 426 13.27 -3.29 21.76
CA VAL A 426 13.95 -3.55 23.03
C VAL A 426 13.24 -4.71 23.73
N GLU A 427 13.97 -5.75 24.11
CA GLU A 427 13.42 -6.83 24.93
C GLU A 427 12.93 -6.24 26.28
N PRO A 428 11.64 -6.41 26.61
CA PRO A 428 11.05 -5.79 27.81
C PRO A 428 11.74 -6.21 29.11
N ASP A 429 12.20 -7.46 29.20
CA ASP A 429 12.72 -8.03 30.44
C ASP A 429 14.21 -7.73 30.68
N THR A 430 14.97 -7.46 29.62
CA THR A 430 16.42 -7.27 29.69
C THR A 430 16.84 -5.82 29.45
N GLY A 431 15.98 -5.01 28.82
CA GLY A 431 16.34 -3.68 28.34
C GLY A 431 17.38 -3.69 27.21
N ILE A 432 17.69 -4.87 26.68
CA ILE A 432 18.64 -5.08 25.59
C ILE A 432 17.85 -5.09 24.28
N SER A 433 18.38 -4.52 23.20
CA SER A 433 17.73 -4.64 21.88
C SER A 433 17.50 -6.12 21.56
N ALA A 434 16.29 -6.50 21.11
CA ALA A 434 15.85 -7.89 20.89
C ALA A 434 16.57 -8.65 19.75
N GLY A 435 17.83 -8.34 19.49
CA GLY A 435 18.66 -8.88 18.41
C GLY A 435 18.30 -8.38 17.01
N GLU A 436 17.13 -7.77 16.81
CA GLU A 436 16.69 -7.19 15.54
C GLU A 436 16.79 -5.66 15.57
N THR A 437 18.00 -5.13 15.41
CA THR A 437 18.21 -3.70 15.17
C THR A 437 18.06 -3.40 13.68
N TRP A 438 17.03 -2.63 13.35
CA TRP A 438 16.83 -2.10 12.01
C TRP A 438 17.65 -0.83 11.88
N THR A 439 18.39 -0.67 10.78
CA THR A 439 19.23 0.51 10.55
C THR A 439 18.42 1.66 9.97
N ALA A 440 17.46 1.34 9.11
CA ALA A 440 16.54 2.30 8.53
C ALA A 440 15.24 1.60 8.14
N THR A 441 14.15 2.35 8.13
CA THR A 441 12.86 1.92 7.56
C THR A 441 12.36 2.99 6.62
N ASN A 442 12.22 2.64 5.35
CA ASN A 442 11.50 3.46 4.40
C ASN A 442 10.00 3.20 4.58
N VAL A 443 9.25 4.27 4.76
CA VAL A 443 7.81 4.25 4.92
C VAL A 443 7.20 4.83 3.66
N GLU A 444 6.29 4.10 3.04
CA GLU A 444 5.48 4.57 1.93
C GLU A 444 4.01 4.56 2.34
N TYR A 445 3.35 5.70 2.17
CA TYR A 445 1.95 5.89 2.51
C TYR A 445 1.14 6.22 1.27
N GLY A 446 0.22 5.32 0.90
CA GLY A 446 -0.73 5.50 -0.19
C GLY A 446 -2.08 6.02 0.30
N TRP A 447 -2.50 7.18 -0.22
CA TRP A 447 -3.77 7.82 0.10
C TRP A 447 -4.61 8.05 -1.15
N SER A 448 -5.93 7.85 -1.06
CA SER A 448 -6.84 8.14 -2.17
C SER A 448 -7.61 9.44 -1.93
N VAL A 449 -7.86 10.16 -3.02
CA VAL A 449 -8.89 11.21 -3.10
C VAL A 449 -10.16 10.49 -3.57
N ARG A 450 -11.30 10.68 -2.90
CA ARG A 450 -12.56 9.91 -3.08
C ARG A 450 -12.78 9.31 -4.47
N ALA A 451 -13.28 8.07 -4.46
CA ALA A 451 -14.06 7.54 -5.56
C ALA A 451 -15.27 8.46 -5.88
N PRO A 452 -15.66 8.62 -7.15
CA PRO A 452 -16.62 9.64 -7.63
C PRO A 452 -18.07 9.55 -7.10
N PHE A 453 -18.38 8.65 -6.16
CA PHE A 453 -19.77 8.38 -5.74
C PHE A 453 -20.25 9.16 -4.51
N ALA A 454 -19.37 9.89 -3.81
CA ALA A 454 -19.79 10.76 -2.72
C ALA A 454 -19.33 12.19 -3.01
N ALA A 455 -20.23 12.98 -3.62
CA ALA A 455 -19.98 14.39 -3.91
C ALA A 455 -19.45 15.10 -2.65
N PRO A 456 -18.33 15.84 -2.72
CA PRO A 456 -17.91 16.68 -1.62
C PRO A 456 -18.99 17.73 -1.33
N ALA A 457 -19.15 18.10 -0.06
CA ALA A 457 -19.94 19.26 0.29
C ALA A 457 -19.34 20.49 -0.43
N PRO A 458 -20.15 21.42 -0.98
CA PRO A 458 -19.71 22.51 -1.87
C PRO A 458 -18.71 23.50 -1.25
N ASP A 459 -18.47 23.38 0.05
CA ASP A 459 -17.67 24.24 0.91
C ASP A 459 -16.44 23.53 1.52
N GLN A 460 -16.17 22.26 1.19
CA GLN A 460 -14.94 21.57 1.60
C GLN A 460 -14.00 21.32 0.41
N PRO A 461 -12.81 21.95 0.36
CA PRO A 461 -11.82 21.65 -0.68
C PRO A 461 -11.41 20.18 -0.60
N ASN A 462 -11.20 19.53 -1.75
CA ASN A 462 -10.77 18.13 -1.92
C ASN A 462 -9.77 17.69 -0.84
N ARG A 463 -10.26 17.09 0.26
CA ARG A 463 -9.44 16.45 1.27
C ARG A 463 -9.14 15.03 0.81
N PHE A 464 -7.93 14.54 1.06
CA PHE A 464 -7.68 13.11 0.94
C PHE A 464 -8.62 12.39 1.91
N ASP A 465 -9.38 11.41 1.41
CA ASP A 465 -10.56 10.92 2.14
C ASP A 465 -10.24 9.71 3.03
N TYR A 466 -9.34 8.82 2.61
CA TYR A 466 -8.95 7.66 3.41
C TYR A 466 -7.60 7.07 2.98
N PRO A 467 -6.85 6.48 3.94
CA PRO A 467 -5.64 5.72 3.65
C PRO A 467 -6.00 4.45 2.88
N VAL A 468 -5.15 4.05 1.94
CA VAL A 468 -5.35 2.83 1.13
C VAL A 468 -4.31 1.77 1.46
N SER A 469 -3.06 2.18 1.62
CA SER A 469 -1.95 1.29 1.95
C SER A 469 -0.86 1.99 2.77
N LEU A 470 -0.21 1.27 3.67
CA LEU A 470 1.03 1.66 4.34
C LEU A 470 2.04 0.53 4.11
N TYR A 471 3.17 0.85 3.52
CA TYR A 471 4.23 -0.12 3.23
C TYR A 471 5.51 0.28 3.96
N LEU A 472 6.06 -0.66 4.71
CA LEU A 472 7.30 -0.52 5.46
C LEU A 472 8.34 -1.40 4.80
N LYS A 473 9.44 -0.79 4.36
CA LYS A 473 10.61 -1.49 3.87
C LYS A 473 11.77 -1.28 4.83
N MET A 474 12.16 -2.36 5.49
CA MET A 474 13.05 -2.32 6.64
C MET A 474 14.40 -2.90 6.28
N TYR A 475 15.45 -2.22 6.71
CA TYR A 475 16.84 -2.55 6.38
C TYR A 475 17.58 -2.94 7.65
N ARG A 476 18.35 -4.02 7.61
CA ARG A 476 19.29 -4.39 8.69
C ARG A 476 20.52 -5.07 8.14
N PHE A 477 21.64 -4.99 8.84
CA PHE A 477 22.83 -5.77 8.49
C PHE A 477 22.88 -7.08 9.27
N ARG A 478 23.25 -8.17 8.60
CA ARG A 478 23.52 -9.47 9.24
C ARG A 478 24.69 -9.38 10.22
N ASP A 479 25.71 -8.60 9.89
CA ASP A 479 26.80 -8.22 10.78
C ASP A 479 26.77 -6.69 10.96
N PRO A 480 26.13 -6.17 12.03
CA PRO A 480 26.07 -4.73 12.28
C PRO A 480 27.43 -4.14 12.68
N VAL A 481 28.42 -4.96 13.07
CA VAL A 481 29.77 -4.49 13.41
C VAL A 481 30.58 -4.21 12.15
N ASN A 482 30.37 -5.01 11.09
CA ASN A 482 31.01 -4.84 9.78
C ASN A 482 29.95 -4.75 8.66
N PRO A 483 29.25 -3.62 8.54
CA PRO A 483 28.23 -3.46 7.51
C PRO A 483 28.86 -3.51 6.12
N THR A 484 28.41 -4.44 5.28
CA THR A 484 28.76 -4.53 3.87
C THR A 484 27.48 -4.58 3.05
N PRO A 485 27.49 -4.13 1.77
CA PRO A 485 26.32 -4.27 0.91
C PRO A 485 25.78 -5.71 0.83
N ASP A 486 26.67 -6.70 0.86
CA ASP A 486 26.31 -8.12 0.83
C ASP A 486 25.69 -8.64 2.15
N SER A 487 25.88 -7.91 3.26
CA SER A 487 25.30 -8.25 4.55
C SER A 487 23.95 -7.55 4.81
N LEU A 488 23.50 -6.68 3.91
CA LEU A 488 22.20 -6.01 3.99
C LEU A 488 21.06 -7.02 3.78
N LEU A 489 20.15 -7.07 4.74
CA LEU A 489 18.90 -7.81 4.68
C LEU A 489 17.74 -6.81 4.62
N THR A 490 16.75 -7.15 3.80
CA THR A 490 15.55 -6.36 3.57
C THR A 490 14.34 -7.19 3.96
N GLU A 491 13.43 -6.62 4.73
CA GLU A 491 12.16 -7.24 5.08
C GLU A 491 11.06 -6.20 4.88
N ASP A 492 9.91 -6.66 4.41
CA ASP A 492 8.82 -5.80 4.00
C ASP A 492 7.57 -6.14 4.82
N VAL A 493 6.83 -5.10 5.21
CA VAL A 493 5.49 -5.22 5.81
C VAL A 493 4.52 -4.32 5.07
N GLU A 494 3.42 -4.90 4.61
CA GLU A 494 2.37 -4.18 3.89
C GLU A 494 1.07 -4.21 4.68
N TYR A 495 0.47 -3.04 4.89
CA TYR A 495 -0.85 -2.85 5.46
C TYR A 495 -1.78 -2.29 4.39
N GLU A 496 -2.95 -2.92 4.19
CA GLU A 496 -3.98 -2.45 3.29
C GLU A 496 -5.27 -2.12 4.06
N PHE A 497 -5.84 -0.93 3.80
CA PHE A 497 -6.93 -0.33 4.61
C PHE A 497 -8.29 -0.34 3.91
N TYR A 498 -9.22 -1.15 4.37
CA TYR A 498 -10.53 -1.39 3.77
C TYR A 498 -11.67 -0.81 4.62
N GLU A 499 -12.80 -0.53 3.94
CA GLU A 499 -14.09 -0.26 4.61
C GLU A 499 -14.01 0.82 5.70
N MET A 500 -13.24 1.89 5.45
CA MET A 500 -13.10 2.95 6.45
C MET A 500 -14.42 3.65 6.71
N SER A 501 -14.87 3.62 7.96
CA SER A 501 -16.05 4.34 8.44
C SER A 501 -15.60 5.48 9.35
N HIS A 502 -16.33 6.60 9.27
CA HIS A 502 -16.15 7.77 10.15
C HIS A 502 -17.24 7.84 11.23
N ASP A 503 -18.12 6.83 11.24
CA ASP A 503 -19.25 6.80 12.14
C ASP A 503 -18.78 6.49 13.56
N ARG A 504 -19.28 7.26 14.53
CA ARG A 504 -19.12 6.92 15.94
C ARG A 504 -20.18 5.89 16.30
N ASP A 505 -19.74 4.66 16.53
CA ASP A 505 -20.55 3.70 17.27
C ASP A 505 -19.99 3.55 18.68
N GLN A 506 -20.77 4.00 19.67
CA GLN A 506 -20.43 3.86 21.08
C GLN A 506 -20.32 2.39 21.52
N PHE A 507 -20.96 1.48 20.77
CA PHE A 507 -20.91 0.04 21.03
C PHE A 507 -19.62 -0.61 20.53
N ASP A 508 -18.81 0.11 19.76
CA ASP A 508 -17.49 -0.36 19.36
C ASP A 508 -16.58 -0.55 20.56
N PHE A 509 -16.87 0.03 21.72
CA PHE A 509 -16.05 -0.13 22.92
C PHE A 509 -16.82 -0.74 24.11
N ASP A 510 -17.78 -1.62 23.82
CA ASP A 510 -18.56 -2.30 24.86
C ASP A 510 -17.69 -3.24 25.71
N ILE A 511 -17.61 -2.95 27.01
CA ILE A 511 -16.91 -3.77 28.02
C ILE A 511 -17.89 -4.57 28.92
N SER A 512 -19.19 -4.60 28.61
CA SER A 512 -20.22 -5.33 29.35
C SER A 512 -19.90 -6.82 29.51
N LEU A 513 -19.28 -7.40 28.50
CA LEU A 513 -18.88 -8.81 28.50
C LEU A 513 -17.90 -9.09 29.63
N CYS A 514 -16.98 -8.17 29.92
CA CYS A 514 -16.02 -8.32 30.99
C CYS A 514 -16.67 -8.31 32.37
N TYR A 515 -17.63 -7.41 32.59
CA TYR A 515 -18.38 -7.38 33.85
C TYR A 515 -19.20 -8.65 34.06
N ARG A 516 -19.80 -9.19 33.00
CA ARG A 516 -20.53 -10.47 33.04
C ARG A 516 -19.59 -11.65 33.31
N ALA A 517 -18.49 -11.75 32.56
CA ALA A 517 -17.54 -12.86 32.65
C ALA A 517 -16.84 -12.93 34.02
N LEU A 518 -16.55 -11.77 34.63
CA LEU A 518 -15.88 -11.66 35.93
C LEU A 518 -16.87 -11.55 37.11
N ASN A 519 -18.18 -11.65 36.85
CA ASN A 519 -19.24 -11.52 37.85
C ASN A 519 -19.15 -10.22 38.67
N TYR A 520 -18.85 -9.11 37.99
CA TYR A 520 -18.86 -7.77 38.58
C TYR A 520 -20.30 -7.21 38.61
N GLU A 521 -20.50 -6.16 39.41
CA GLU A 521 -21.80 -5.48 39.52
C GLU A 521 -22.20 -4.85 38.18
N TYR A 522 -23.44 -5.06 37.73
CA TYR A 522 -24.07 -4.33 36.64
C TYR A 522 -25.60 -4.32 36.82
N LEU A 523 -26.27 -3.34 36.24
CA LEU A 523 -27.73 -3.15 36.30
C LEU A 523 -28.27 -2.84 34.91
N HIS A 524 -29.30 -3.55 34.46
CA HIS A 524 -30.08 -3.15 33.30
C HIS A 524 -31.20 -2.21 33.75
N LEU A 525 -31.21 -1.01 33.20
CA LEU A 525 -32.10 0.07 33.58
C LEU A 525 -32.93 0.49 32.38
N VAL A 526 -34.19 0.85 32.65
CA VAL A 526 -35.09 1.43 31.68
C VAL A 526 -35.82 2.61 32.29
N PHE A 527 -35.99 3.68 31.53
CA PHE A 527 -36.86 4.78 31.89
C PHE A 527 -37.57 5.32 30.65
N THR A 528 -38.63 6.09 30.87
CA THR A 528 -39.42 6.67 29.78
C THR A 528 -39.18 8.18 29.75
N CYS A 529 -39.04 8.72 28.54
CA CYS A 529 -39.04 10.15 28.28
C CYS A 529 -40.27 10.51 27.46
N THR A 530 -40.80 11.70 27.71
CA THR A 530 -41.82 12.31 26.85
C THR A 530 -41.16 13.40 26.00
N LEU A 531 -41.45 13.42 24.70
CA LEU A 531 -41.02 14.49 23.80
C LEU A 531 -41.84 15.76 24.06
N SER A 532 -41.17 16.90 24.14
CA SER A 532 -41.81 18.21 24.26
C SER A 532 -42.62 18.65 23.02
N ARG A 533 -42.47 17.95 21.89
CA ARG A 533 -43.13 18.28 20.61
C ARG A 533 -43.54 17.02 19.85
N ASP A 534 -44.81 16.98 19.45
CA ASP A 534 -45.41 15.84 18.74
C ASP A 534 -44.86 15.69 17.30
N GLY A 535 -44.75 14.44 16.82
CA GLY A 535 -44.52 14.14 15.39
C GLY A 535 -43.09 14.32 14.86
N LEU A 536 -42.09 14.39 15.73
CA LEU A 536 -40.68 14.61 15.37
C LEU A 536 -39.94 13.35 14.88
N ILE A 537 -40.23 12.19 15.48
CA ILE A 537 -39.49 10.96 15.21
C ILE A 537 -39.89 10.36 13.85
N ASP A 538 -41.17 10.44 13.49
CA ASP A 538 -41.70 9.82 12.26
C ASP A 538 -41.27 10.51 10.95
N ASN A 539 -40.82 11.77 11.02
CA ASN A 539 -40.46 12.56 9.84
C ASN A 539 -38.98 12.45 9.43
N ASN A 540 -38.24 11.47 9.97
CA ASN A 540 -36.78 11.32 9.78
C ASN A 540 -35.95 12.55 10.17
N LYS A 541 -36.51 13.49 10.96
CA LYS A 541 -35.80 14.68 11.43
C LYS A 541 -34.89 14.41 12.64
N LEU A 542 -35.00 13.23 13.24
CA LEU A 542 -34.27 12.87 14.44
C LEU A 542 -33.12 11.92 14.10
N ASN A 543 -31.89 12.41 14.23
CA ASN A 543 -30.69 11.60 14.08
C ASN A 543 -30.55 10.65 15.28
N ARG A 544 -30.91 9.37 15.10
CA ARG A 544 -30.86 8.35 16.16
C ARG A 544 -29.48 8.23 16.81
N ARG A 545 -28.39 8.40 16.05
CA ARG A 545 -27.01 8.34 16.58
C ARG A 545 -26.72 9.52 17.50
N GLN A 546 -27.14 10.72 17.10
CA GLN A 546 -27.02 11.91 17.93
C GLN A 546 -27.84 11.77 19.22
N LEU A 547 -29.07 11.24 19.14
CA LEU A 547 -29.88 10.96 20.31
C LEU A 547 -29.20 9.93 21.23
N ASN A 548 -28.72 8.80 20.71
CA ASN A 548 -27.98 7.81 21.49
C ASN A 548 -26.77 8.43 22.22
N PHE A 549 -25.94 9.20 21.50
CA PHE A 549 -24.77 9.87 22.07
C PHE A 549 -25.16 10.88 23.15
N ARG A 550 -26.17 11.72 22.91
CA ARG A 550 -26.64 12.73 23.88
C ARG A 550 -27.27 12.08 25.11
N THR A 551 -28.04 11.01 24.93
CA THR A 551 -28.58 10.21 26.04
C THR A 551 -27.45 9.66 26.89
N HIS A 552 -26.46 9.03 26.28
CA HIS A 552 -25.29 8.48 26.97
C HIS A 552 -24.53 9.59 27.74
N ALA A 553 -24.20 10.70 27.09
CA ALA A 553 -23.50 11.82 27.73
C ALA A 553 -24.27 12.40 28.95
N ASN A 554 -25.60 12.54 28.85
CA ASN A 554 -26.43 13.01 29.96
C ASN A 554 -26.48 11.99 31.11
N LEU A 555 -26.58 10.69 30.81
CA LEU A 555 -26.52 9.62 31.81
C LEU A 555 -25.20 9.68 32.60
N VAL A 556 -24.08 9.80 31.89
CA VAL A 556 -22.73 9.90 32.46
C VAL A 556 -22.61 11.14 33.35
N SER A 557 -23.07 12.28 32.86
CA SER A 557 -23.02 13.56 33.59
C SER A 557 -23.86 13.53 34.88
N VAL A 558 -25.11 13.08 34.79
CA VAL A 558 -26.04 13.07 35.93
C VAL A 558 -25.62 12.07 36.99
N MET A 559 -25.19 10.87 36.59
CA MET A 559 -24.74 9.84 37.54
C MET A 559 -23.33 10.08 38.06
N GLN A 560 -22.58 11.04 37.48
CA GLN A 560 -21.18 11.31 37.82
C GLN A 560 -20.29 10.06 37.71
N ILE A 561 -20.48 9.32 36.63
CA ILE A 561 -19.71 8.10 36.30
C ILE A 561 -18.85 8.33 35.07
N LYS A 562 -18.03 7.33 34.71
CA LYS A 562 -17.27 7.33 33.47
C LYS A 562 -18.10 6.89 32.28
N PHE A 563 -17.73 7.36 31.09
CA PHE A 563 -18.40 7.01 29.84
C PHE A 563 -18.33 5.50 29.54
N SER A 564 -17.28 4.79 29.94
CA SER A 564 -17.15 3.33 29.78
C SER A 564 -18.15 2.52 30.61
N ARG A 565 -18.79 3.13 31.62
CA ARG A 565 -19.72 2.45 32.52
C ARG A 565 -21.16 2.38 32.03
N ILE A 566 -21.46 2.96 30.87
CA ILE A 566 -22.77 2.85 30.23
C ILE A 566 -22.58 2.15 28.89
N THR A 567 -23.40 1.13 28.67
CA THR A 567 -23.38 0.31 27.46
C THR A 567 -24.79 -0.13 27.11
N ASP A 568 -24.97 -0.77 25.94
CA ASP A 568 -26.26 -1.24 25.42
C ASP A 568 -27.38 -0.18 25.44
N VAL A 569 -27.06 1.08 25.15
CA VAL A 569 -28.04 2.18 25.08
C VAL A 569 -28.99 1.97 23.89
N GLU A 570 -30.12 1.35 24.14
CA GLU A 570 -31.17 1.14 23.15
C GLU A 570 -32.28 2.17 23.37
N ILE A 571 -32.71 2.79 22.29
CA ILE A 571 -33.80 3.75 22.30
C ILE A 571 -34.90 3.23 21.42
N ASP A 572 -36.06 3.03 22.04
CA ASP A 572 -37.30 2.60 21.41
C ASP A 572 -38.33 3.73 21.49
N HIS A 573 -39.15 3.88 20.45
CA HIS A 573 -40.13 4.94 20.34
C HIS A 573 -41.50 4.36 19.98
N GLU A 574 -42.47 4.58 20.88
CA GLU A 574 -43.86 4.21 20.64
C GLU A 574 -44.62 5.39 20.04
N ARG A 575 -45.02 5.22 18.77
CA ARG A 575 -45.65 6.25 17.93
C ARG A 575 -46.92 6.88 18.50
N ALA A 576 -47.69 6.12 19.29
CA ALA A 576 -49.01 6.55 19.73
C ALA A 576 -48.94 7.70 20.76
N ASP A 577 -47.88 7.75 21.57
CA ASP A 577 -47.88 8.56 22.80
C ASP A 577 -46.71 9.57 22.88
N ASN A 578 -45.88 9.69 21.85
CA ASN A 578 -44.62 10.47 21.86
C ASN A 578 -43.71 10.10 23.04
N ARG A 579 -43.77 8.83 23.46
CA ARG A 579 -42.96 8.28 24.54
C ARG A 579 -41.76 7.55 23.96
N VAL A 580 -40.61 7.84 24.52
CA VAL A 580 -39.32 7.25 24.17
C VAL A 580 -38.86 6.41 25.36
N GLN A 581 -38.71 5.11 25.16
CA GLN A 581 -38.12 4.24 26.17
C GLN A 581 -36.61 4.19 25.93
N VAL A 582 -35.86 4.43 27.00
CA VAL A 582 -34.40 4.36 26.99
C VAL A 582 -33.98 3.18 27.85
N PHE A 583 -33.38 2.18 27.22
CA PHE A 583 -32.77 1.03 27.85
C PHE A 583 -31.26 1.21 27.86
N PHE A 584 -30.60 0.81 28.94
CA PHE A 584 -29.14 0.78 28.99
C PHE A 584 -28.65 -0.15 30.10
N THR A 585 -27.39 -0.54 30.00
CA THR A 585 -26.67 -1.29 31.03
C THR A 585 -25.73 -0.33 31.77
N LEU A 586 -25.95 -0.19 33.08
CA LEU A 586 -25.05 0.51 34.00
C LEU A 586 -24.08 -0.48 34.63
N LEU A 587 -22.80 -0.33 34.34
CA LEU A 587 -21.72 -1.13 34.90
C LEU A 587 -21.31 -0.59 36.28
N GLY A 588 -20.86 -1.49 37.15
CA GLY A 588 -20.29 -1.18 38.46
C GLY A 588 -18.99 -0.37 38.35
N ARG A 589 -18.34 -0.15 39.50
CA ARG A 589 -17.09 0.64 39.57
C ARG A 589 -16.03 0.13 38.60
N THR A 590 -15.23 1.04 38.06
CA THR A 590 -14.14 0.69 37.13
C THR A 590 -13.16 -0.26 37.83
N PRO A 591 -12.80 -1.40 37.22
CA PRO A 591 -11.84 -2.33 37.79
C PRO A 591 -10.48 -1.66 37.97
N ARG A 592 -9.78 -2.02 39.04
CA ARG A 592 -8.42 -1.59 39.29
C ARG A 592 -7.60 -2.80 39.74
N PRO A 593 -7.17 -3.65 38.79
CA PRO A 593 -6.27 -4.76 39.08
C PRO A 593 -5.13 -4.32 40.02
N GLY A 594 -4.79 -5.12 41.03
CA GLY A 594 -3.74 -4.78 41.99
C GLY A 594 -4.13 -3.80 43.12
N SER A 595 -5.32 -3.19 43.10
CA SER A 595 -5.84 -2.51 44.29
C SER A 595 -6.43 -3.52 45.30
N GLN A 596 -6.47 -3.15 46.58
CA GLN A 596 -7.01 -4.03 47.64
C GLN A 596 -8.50 -4.33 47.47
N SER A 597 -9.27 -3.34 46.99
CA SER A 597 -10.70 -3.50 46.67
C SER A 597 -10.94 -4.15 45.31
N GLY A 598 -9.94 -4.17 44.43
CA GLY A 598 -10.07 -4.58 43.03
C GLY A 598 -10.75 -3.53 42.14
N PHE A 599 -11.14 -2.37 42.67
CA PHE A 599 -11.92 -1.34 41.97
C PHE A 599 -11.43 0.08 42.31
N ASN A 600 -11.86 1.06 41.51
CA ASN A 600 -11.68 2.46 41.85
C ASN A 600 -12.67 2.89 42.94
N ASP A 601 -12.20 3.01 44.19
CA ASP A 601 -13.05 3.34 45.34
C ASP A 601 -13.60 4.77 45.32
N ASN A 602 -13.06 5.65 44.47
CA ASN A 602 -13.56 7.01 44.29
C ASN A 602 -14.81 7.10 43.40
N GLU A 603 -15.22 6.00 42.77
CA GLU A 603 -16.39 5.96 41.89
C GLU A 603 -17.62 5.44 42.63
N PRO A 604 -18.83 5.98 42.34
CA PRO A 604 -20.06 5.47 42.93
C PRO A 604 -20.34 4.04 42.44
N THR A 605 -20.92 3.20 43.30
CA THR A 605 -21.40 1.86 42.90
C THR A 605 -22.54 1.98 41.88
N ALA A 606 -22.89 0.89 41.19
CA ALA A 606 -24.03 0.94 40.26
C ALA A 606 -25.33 1.27 41.00
N ALA A 607 -25.50 0.76 42.22
CA ALA A 607 -26.64 1.11 43.08
C ALA A 607 -26.73 2.61 43.39
N VAL A 608 -25.61 3.25 43.79
CA VAL A 608 -25.59 4.69 44.11
C VAL A 608 -25.84 5.53 42.86
N ALA A 609 -25.20 5.20 41.74
CA ALA A 609 -25.42 5.89 40.47
C ALA A 609 -26.88 5.77 39.98
N SER A 610 -27.48 4.59 40.09
CA SER A 610 -28.89 4.36 39.78
C SER A 610 -29.84 5.21 40.64
N GLU A 611 -29.55 5.36 41.93
CA GLU A 611 -30.36 6.20 42.83
C GLU A 611 -30.21 7.70 42.54
N THR A 612 -29.00 8.15 42.18
CA THR A 612 -28.77 9.51 41.70
C THR A 612 -29.57 9.80 40.43
N LEU A 613 -29.58 8.85 39.49
CA LEU A 613 -30.41 8.97 38.29
C LEU A 613 -31.91 8.97 38.61
N ARG A 614 -32.37 8.08 39.49
CA ARG A 614 -33.76 8.04 39.97
C ARG A 614 -34.19 9.40 40.51
N THR A 615 -33.39 9.96 41.41
CA THR A 615 -33.64 11.29 42.00
C THR A 615 -33.70 12.38 40.93
N ALA A 616 -32.80 12.35 39.94
CA ALA A 616 -32.79 13.32 38.86
C ALA A 616 -34.03 13.19 37.94
N ILE A 617 -34.49 11.97 37.66
CA ILE A 617 -35.70 11.69 36.89
C ILE A 617 -36.94 12.15 37.67
N ASP A 618 -37.07 11.75 38.93
CA ASP A 618 -38.24 12.05 39.78
C ASP A 618 -38.39 13.54 40.04
N THR A 619 -37.27 14.28 40.07
CA THR A 619 -37.25 15.75 40.21
C THR A 619 -37.26 16.50 38.87
N ARG A 620 -37.45 15.80 37.73
CA ARG A 620 -37.45 16.35 36.36
C ARG A 620 -36.18 17.10 35.96
N LYS A 621 -35.06 16.80 36.61
CA LYS A 621 -33.73 17.36 36.30
C LYS A 621 -33.02 16.60 35.19
N PHE A 622 -33.37 15.34 34.93
CA PHE A 622 -32.85 14.59 33.79
C PHE A 622 -33.59 14.97 32.51
N GLN A 623 -32.91 15.68 31.61
CA GLN A 623 -33.45 16.15 30.33
C GLN A 623 -32.40 15.95 29.25
N ILE A 624 -32.81 15.53 28.06
CA ILE A 624 -31.93 15.37 26.90
C ILE A 624 -32.31 16.44 25.89
N GLU A 625 -31.40 17.38 25.66
CA GLU A 625 -31.57 18.40 24.63
C GLU A 625 -30.93 17.95 23.31
N LEU A 626 -31.71 18.06 22.23
CA LEU A 626 -31.29 17.76 20.87
C LEU A 626 -31.47 18.99 19.99
N THR A 627 -30.48 19.25 19.14
CA THR A 627 -30.60 20.22 18.05
C THR A 627 -30.91 19.45 16.76
N LEU A 628 -32.00 19.80 16.08
CA LEU A 628 -32.42 19.23 14.82
C LEU A 628 -31.70 19.89 13.63
N ASP A 629 -31.86 19.32 12.44
CA ASP A 629 -31.26 19.83 11.20
C ASP A 629 -31.69 21.26 10.83
N ASP A 630 -32.88 21.68 11.28
CA ASP A 630 -33.38 23.05 11.10
C ASP A 630 -32.91 24.02 12.21
N ASN A 631 -31.89 23.62 12.97
CA ASN A 631 -31.37 24.32 14.16
C ASN A 631 -32.38 24.53 15.30
N SER A 632 -33.59 23.97 15.22
CA SER A 632 -34.50 24.00 16.36
C SER A 632 -34.06 23.01 17.44
N THR A 633 -34.37 23.33 18.70
CA THR A 633 -34.07 22.44 19.83
C THR A 633 -35.31 21.71 20.30
N VAL A 634 -35.11 20.46 20.71
CA VAL A 634 -36.14 19.58 21.26
C VAL A 634 -35.62 19.01 22.56
N GLN A 635 -36.48 18.99 23.58
CA GLN A 635 -36.16 18.37 24.85
C GLN A 635 -36.95 17.08 25.02
N LEU A 636 -36.26 16.01 25.42
CA LEU A 636 -36.84 14.81 25.98
C LEU A 636 -36.74 14.92 27.49
N ILE A 637 -37.89 14.90 28.17
CA ILE A 637 -37.96 15.01 29.63
C ILE A 637 -38.29 13.62 30.18
N ALA A 638 -37.48 13.13 31.12
CA ALA A 638 -37.77 11.84 31.74
C ALA A 638 -39.02 11.91 32.62
N ASP A 639 -39.88 10.91 32.51
CA ASP A 639 -41.13 10.79 33.26
C ASP A 639 -40.82 10.43 34.72
N PRO A 640 -41.30 11.20 35.71
CA PRO A 640 -41.11 10.86 37.12
C PRO A 640 -41.62 9.45 37.45
N GLY A 641 -40.88 8.70 38.25
CA GLY A 641 -41.19 7.33 38.65
C GLY A 641 -40.99 6.27 37.56
N SER A 642 -40.48 6.63 36.38
CA SER A 642 -40.33 5.69 35.26
C SER A 642 -39.09 4.80 35.32
N LEU A 643 -38.10 5.12 36.17
CA LEU A 643 -36.85 4.35 36.26
C LEU A 643 -37.08 2.99 36.95
N ASN A 644 -36.94 1.94 36.17
CA ASN A 644 -37.08 0.55 36.62
C ASN A 644 -35.80 -0.23 36.35
N SER A 645 -35.47 -1.17 37.26
CA SER A 645 -34.46 -2.18 36.98
C SER A 645 -35.13 -3.37 36.31
N SER A 646 -34.59 -3.81 35.17
CA SER A 646 -35.11 -4.97 34.47
C SER A 646 -34.19 -6.16 34.70
N LYS A 647 -34.69 -7.20 35.36
CA LYS A 647 -34.01 -8.51 35.36
C LYS A 647 -34.28 -9.29 34.06
N GLN A 648 -35.26 -8.86 33.27
CA GLN A 648 -35.76 -9.58 32.09
C GLN A 648 -35.21 -9.03 30.77
N TYR A 649 -34.64 -7.82 30.77
CA TYR A 649 -33.98 -7.28 29.59
C TYR A 649 -32.54 -7.80 29.53
N MET A 650 -32.35 -8.92 28.85
CA MET A 650 -31.11 -9.13 28.12
C MET A 650 -31.34 -8.51 26.75
N SER A 651 -30.54 -7.51 26.38
CA SER A 651 -30.56 -6.89 25.04
C SER A 651 -30.74 -7.98 23.96
N THR A 652 -31.50 -7.68 22.92
CA THR A 652 -31.67 -8.60 21.78
C THR A 652 -30.33 -8.97 21.13
N HIS A 653 -29.29 -8.13 21.28
CA HIS A 653 -27.91 -8.46 20.92
C HIS A 653 -27.25 -9.50 21.84
N ALA A 654 -27.61 -9.53 23.12
CA ALA A 654 -27.18 -10.58 24.06
C ALA A 654 -27.91 -11.92 23.81
N ILE A 655 -29.15 -11.90 23.32
CA ILE A 655 -29.93 -13.10 23.00
C ILE A 655 -29.45 -13.76 21.70
N GLY A 656 -28.97 -12.97 20.73
CA GLY A 656 -28.35 -13.48 19.48
C GLY A 656 -27.04 -14.27 19.68
N LYS A 657 -26.45 -14.22 20.88
CA LYS A 657 -25.20 -14.91 21.24
C LYS A 657 -25.33 -15.87 22.42
N VAL A 658 -26.54 -16.37 22.68
CA VAL A 658 -26.66 -17.62 23.43
C VAL A 658 -26.08 -18.72 22.56
N ILE A 659 -24.77 -18.96 22.71
CA ILE A 659 -24.14 -20.19 22.25
C ILE A 659 -24.82 -21.27 23.06
N TYR A 660 -25.78 -21.94 22.42
CA TYR A 660 -26.19 -23.25 22.83
C TYR A 660 -24.94 -24.12 22.78
N ASN A 661 -24.23 -24.21 23.90
CA ASN A 661 -23.42 -25.37 24.25
C ASN A 661 -24.37 -26.56 24.44
N LYS A 662 -25.15 -26.91 23.40
CA LYS A 662 -25.63 -28.26 23.23
C LYS A 662 -24.36 -29.07 22.98
N LYS A 663 -23.81 -29.62 24.06
CA LYS A 663 -22.94 -30.78 23.97
C LYS A 663 -23.74 -31.82 23.22
N TYR A 664 -23.54 -31.92 21.91
CA TYR A 664 -24.01 -33.05 21.14
C TYR A 664 -23.25 -34.24 21.71
N THR A 665 -23.92 -35.05 22.51
CA THR A 665 -23.39 -36.33 22.95
C THR A 665 -23.06 -37.12 21.69
N GLY A 666 -21.90 -37.78 21.63
CA GLY A 666 -21.43 -38.50 20.44
C GLY A 666 -22.45 -39.49 19.86
N GLY A 667 -23.42 -39.95 20.68
CA GLY A 667 -24.55 -40.74 20.23
C GLY A 667 -25.49 -40.02 19.25
N SER A 668 -25.73 -38.72 19.40
CA SER A 668 -26.65 -37.96 18.54
C SER A 668 -26.09 -37.73 17.13
N GLN A 669 -24.79 -37.48 16.99
CA GLN A 669 -24.14 -37.36 15.67
C GLN A 669 -24.00 -38.71 14.97
N ALA A 670 -23.68 -39.78 15.70
CA ALA A 670 -23.68 -41.14 15.15
C ALA A 670 -25.07 -41.55 14.64
N THR A 671 -26.14 -41.22 15.38
CA THR A 671 -27.52 -41.53 14.97
C THR A 671 -27.93 -40.75 13.72
N ALA A 672 -27.57 -39.46 13.63
CA ALA A 672 -27.88 -38.64 12.45
C ALA A 672 -27.15 -39.14 11.19
N ILE A 673 -25.88 -39.56 11.32
CA ILE A 673 -25.11 -40.14 10.21
C ILE A 673 -25.72 -41.48 9.78
N ILE A 674 -26.08 -42.36 10.73
CA ILE A 674 -26.69 -43.67 10.43
C ILE A 674 -28.05 -43.49 9.75
N VAL A 675 -28.89 -42.58 10.25
CA VAL A 675 -30.20 -42.28 9.66
C VAL A 675 -30.05 -41.65 8.27
N GLY A 676 -29.10 -40.73 8.08
CA GLY A 676 -28.79 -40.15 6.77
C GLY A 676 -28.33 -41.20 5.76
N LEU A 677 -27.47 -42.14 6.18
CA LEU A 677 -27.02 -43.26 5.33
C LEU A 677 -28.17 -44.21 4.97
N LEU A 678 -29.05 -44.53 5.93
CA LEU A 678 -30.24 -45.36 5.68
C LEU A 678 -31.22 -44.69 4.71
N ILE A 679 -31.50 -43.40 4.89
CA ILE A 679 -32.37 -42.64 3.98
C ILE A 679 -31.73 -42.56 2.59
N GLY A 680 -30.43 -42.33 2.50
CA GLY A 680 -29.68 -42.31 1.23
C GLY A 680 -29.73 -43.64 0.49
N ILE A 681 -29.58 -44.76 1.19
CA ILE A 681 -29.68 -46.11 0.62
C ILE A 681 -31.11 -46.39 0.15
N ILE A 682 -32.13 -46.05 0.94
CA ILE A 682 -33.53 -46.24 0.58
C ILE A 682 -33.88 -45.41 -0.65
N ALA A 683 -33.48 -44.13 -0.68
CA ALA A 683 -33.68 -43.26 -1.82
C ALA A 683 -32.95 -43.79 -3.07
N GLY A 684 -31.72 -44.27 -2.93
CA GLY A 684 -30.97 -44.89 -4.02
C GLY A 684 -31.65 -46.15 -4.59
N ILE A 685 -32.17 -47.02 -3.73
CA ILE A 685 -32.93 -48.22 -4.16
C ILE A 685 -34.22 -47.82 -4.89
N ILE A 686 -34.95 -46.82 -4.38
CA ILE A 686 -36.16 -46.32 -5.02
C ILE A 686 -35.84 -45.71 -6.39
N ILE A 687 -34.79 -44.90 -6.50
CA ILE A 687 -34.37 -44.31 -7.78
C ILE A 687 -33.96 -45.42 -8.76
N ILE A 688 -33.20 -46.43 -8.34
CA ILE A 688 -32.83 -47.56 -9.20
C ILE A 688 -34.07 -48.34 -9.66
N ALA A 689 -35.04 -48.56 -8.77
CA ALA A 689 -36.30 -49.23 -9.10
C ALA A 689 -37.12 -48.41 -10.12
N ILE A 690 -37.25 -47.10 -9.92
CA ILE A 690 -37.95 -46.19 -10.85
C ILE A 690 -37.25 -46.17 -12.21
N VAL A 691 -35.93 -45.99 -12.23
CA VAL A 691 -35.15 -45.97 -13.49
C VAL A 691 -35.29 -47.28 -14.26
N ARG A 692 -35.35 -48.42 -13.57
CA ARG A 692 -35.54 -49.73 -14.23
C ARG A 692 -36.97 -49.98 -14.70
N ILE A 693 -37.98 -49.53 -13.95
CA ILE A 693 -39.39 -49.55 -14.38
C ILE A 693 -39.54 -48.73 -15.67
N VAL A 694 -38.92 -47.56 -15.74
CA VAL A 694 -38.92 -46.71 -16.94
C VAL A 694 -38.18 -47.37 -18.12
N ARG A 695 -37.11 -48.14 -17.85
CA ARG A 695 -36.30 -48.81 -18.88
C ARG A 695 -36.84 -50.17 -19.38
N LYS A 696 -37.89 -50.73 -18.77
CA LYS A 696 -38.44 -52.07 -19.10
C LYS A 696 -37.39 -53.19 -19.14
N GLU A 697 -36.38 -53.13 -18.28
CA GLU A 697 -35.39 -54.20 -18.16
C GLU A 697 -35.97 -55.38 -17.33
N PRO A 698 -35.86 -56.65 -17.78
CA PRO A 698 -36.32 -57.80 -17.02
C PRO A 698 -35.51 -57.99 -15.73
N MET A 699 -36.17 -58.41 -14.64
CA MET A 699 -35.50 -58.68 -13.36
C MET A 699 -34.41 -59.75 -13.53
N PRO A 700 -33.20 -59.55 -12.96
CA PRO A 700 -32.25 -60.64 -12.86
C PRO A 700 -32.85 -61.71 -11.93
N SER A 701 -32.86 -62.95 -12.42
CA SER A 701 -33.14 -64.13 -11.64
C SER A 701 -32.19 -64.20 -10.44
N VAL A 702 -32.73 -64.00 -9.24
CA VAL A 702 -32.01 -64.26 -7.99
C VAL A 702 -31.92 -65.76 -7.81
N LEU A 703 -30.76 -66.36 -8.05
CA LEU A 703 -30.41 -67.63 -7.42
C LEU A 703 -28.89 -67.71 -7.12
N THR A 704 -28.62 -67.94 -5.83
CA THR A 704 -27.55 -68.78 -5.27
C THR A 704 -26.09 -68.50 -5.65
N SER A 705 -25.36 -67.82 -4.77
CA SER A 705 -24.12 -68.36 -4.18
C SER A 705 -23.72 -67.55 -2.94
N ILE A 706 -24.18 -67.97 -1.76
CA ILE A 706 -23.45 -67.69 -0.52
C ILE A 706 -22.52 -68.88 -0.32
N THR A 707 -21.26 -68.72 -0.68
CA THR A 707 -20.16 -69.53 -0.16
C THR A 707 -19.09 -68.59 0.37
N ASN A 708 -18.82 -68.73 1.68
CA ASN A 708 -17.70 -68.13 2.39
C ASN A 708 -16.38 -68.29 1.63
N PRO A 709 -15.42 -67.39 1.84
CA PRO A 709 -14.30 -67.83 2.67
C PRO A 709 -13.75 -66.77 3.63
N LEU A 710 -13.70 -67.15 4.91
CA LEU A 710 -12.54 -66.86 5.76
C LEU A 710 -11.32 -67.55 5.14
N SER A 711 -10.34 -66.79 4.64
CA SER A 711 -8.91 -67.13 4.65
C SER A 711 -8.08 -66.05 3.98
N SER A 712 -6.88 -65.81 4.53
CA SER A 712 -5.76 -65.00 4.01
C SER A 712 -5.78 -63.49 4.26
N ILE A 713 -5.44 -63.10 5.49
CA ILE A 713 -4.58 -61.92 5.70
C ILE A 713 -3.30 -62.45 6.34
N SER A 714 -2.30 -62.69 5.50
CA SER A 714 -0.93 -63.02 5.87
C SER A 714 0.02 -62.04 5.20
N SER A 715 0.85 -61.41 6.03
CA SER A 715 2.18 -60.87 5.73
C SER A 715 2.33 -59.72 4.73
N LYS A 716 2.61 -58.52 5.27
CA LYS A 716 3.89 -57.85 5.01
C LYS A 716 4.21 -56.88 6.15
N ALA A 717 4.93 -57.41 7.12
CA ALA A 717 5.74 -56.62 8.03
C ALA A 717 6.95 -56.06 7.24
N ARG A 718 7.18 -54.75 7.33
CA ARG A 718 8.53 -54.19 7.24
C ARG A 718 8.76 -53.38 8.50
N THR A 719 9.73 -53.88 9.25
CA THR A 719 10.27 -53.43 10.52
C THR A 719 11.13 -52.17 10.39
N SER A 720 11.46 -51.63 11.58
CA SER A 720 12.62 -50.79 11.93
C SER A 720 12.46 -49.28 11.74
N ASN A 721 12.74 -48.40 12.71
CA ASN A 721 13.17 -48.50 14.10
C ASN A 721 13.05 -47.07 14.68
N VAL A 722 12.46 -46.91 15.87
CA VAL A 722 12.67 -45.75 16.75
C VAL A 722 13.15 -46.31 18.09
N PRO A 723 14.33 -45.92 18.61
CA PRO A 723 14.78 -46.35 19.93
C PRO A 723 14.14 -45.52 21.05
N PRO A 724 14.04 -46.08 22.27
CA PRO A 724 13.24 -45.54 23.35
C PRO A 724 13.98 -44.47 24.16
N SER A 725 13.15 -43.65 24.81
CA SER A 725 13.50 -42.81 25.94
C SER A 725 13.89 -43.65 27.15
N ASP A 726 15.09 -43.40 27.70
CA ASP A 726 15.44 -43.79 29.06
C ASP A 726 15.31 -42.58 29.98
N THR A 727 14.55 -42.78 31.06
CA THR A 727 14.60 -42.01 32.30
C THR A 727 15.35 -42.83 33.35
N ALA A 728 16.41 -42.27 33.96
CA ALA A 728 16.50 -42.07 35.42
C ALA A 728 17.92 -41.68 35.91
N ASN A 729 17.92 -40.64 36.77
CA ASN A 729 18.78 -40.36 37.92
C ASN A 729 20.27 -39.98 37.74
N THR A 730 20.56 -38.68 37.90
CA THR A 730 21.28 -38.09 39.05
C THR A 730 21.12 -36.58 39.07
#